data_AF-D5ATV0-F1
#
_entry.id   AF-D5ATV0-F1
#
_cell.length_a   1.000
_cell.length_b   1.000
_cell.length_c   1.000
_cell.angle_alpha   90.00
_cell.angle_beta   90.00
_cell.angle_gamma   90.00
#
_symmetry.space_group_name_H-M   'P 1'
#
loop_
_entity.id
_entity.type
_entity.pdbx_description
1 polymer ?
#
loop_
_entity_poly.entity_id
_entity_poly.type
_entity_poly.pdbx_seq_one_letter_code
_entity_poly.pdbx_strand_id
1 'polypeptide(L)'
;MIRFLLLWLAFATPLCAEVLTRDALSALILAPYELGAPVNDKGVWTLLNSGGGEAGFVFETEPLAPLPGFSGAPIDLLVLLDREGRFIDVRLLRQNEPIFVSGLGEAPFRAFLEQYRGHAISEPLVVGTPYGGGGTASDNVYLDGVTKATASVRIAHDSILAATLAVARDKMQGVGAGPAPRPDPAHDEALSWKDLLDQGLVGRLRVSGAQLDAAFAGTKWAQDGAGIDPEAPFIDLYVIDLGPPALARAVLAPETLSEIARFTARAPDDELVLLIEAGQHGLVSADFVRNTAPDRLTATQDGLPLVLRDADILPELAADLPPELSEATKMVVRLDRRLGFDPTRPWELRLQAVREHGMFQAEVGSAHFPLVLQTPERFFLRPAAPDRISPVQQALRNRAADLWALGGFLGLLMAALLAQSRLAGLRAFTPVRLGILCVVIGFVGFWGQGQLSIVTVMAVARGLVSGGLEVLLYDPFGLAIWGAAGIGFLLWGRGFFCGWLCPFGAMQEFAHHAGRLLRLPRIEPPASLARVLLWTGPVAAVALVAVAFLAPQHAEAAAEIEPFKTAITMHFDRPWPYLIWAMGWIAVSMVWFKGFCRSLCPLGAVMRLGGLLRLRAFIPRRADCGKPCQLCRVRCAYGAIKRTGEIRYSECFQCLDCVASLDDKSRCVPLVLAANERLGHEAAAVSADRGGAALIAQGARAETWTGRAFGADLRITAPGALPLAEIRAEIAAIEATFSLHADSELTRLNATGRGPGSARMRSVLAVAKRVHDLTRGAFDPTVQPLWLALAEGRDPLQPRAAIGLHRVQIGREIVLSRGQALTLNGIAQGHGAERVAEICARAGLGDCLIDMGEFQALGGPFRLGIEDPEAGLVAVRSLTAGAMATSSPAAMPFPGGSHILGPHGQIPRFSTVTVEGASATLCDAASTAFVLMERDEIIPAARRLRLRAVTAVDFQGNFETLV
;
A
#
# COMPACT_ATOMS: atom_id res chain seq x y z
N MET A 1 -27.32 3.11 -31.11
CA MET A 1 -27.31 3.56 -29.70
C MET A 1 -28.37 2.86 -28.86
N ILE A 2 -29.67 2.98 -29.15
CA ILE A 2 -30.75 2.38 -28.33
C ILE A 2 -30.68 0.84 -28.23
N ARG A 3 -30.31 0.13 -29.32
CA ARG A 3 -30.10 -1.33 -29.30
C ARG A 3 -28.86 -1.78 -28.50
N PHE A 4 -27.90 -0.88 -28.29
CA PHE A 4 -26.70 -1.15 -27.49
C PHE A 4 -26.96 -0.88 -25.99
N LEU A 5 -27.80 0.12 -25.70
CA LEU A 5 -28.31 0.40 -24.35
C LEU A 5 -29.19 -0.74 -23.83
N LEU A 6 -30.03 -1.33 -24.69
CA LEU A 6 -30.89 -2.46 -24.35
C LEU A 6 -30.11 -3.77 -24.14
N LEU A 7 -29.01 -4.01 -24.87
CA LEU A 7 -28.12 -5.12 -24.55
C LEU A 7 -27.40 -4.88 -23.22
N TRP A 8 -26.97 -3.65 -22.93
CA TRP A 8 -26.28 -3.32 -21.67
C TRP A 8 -27.20 -3.41 -20.44
N LEU A 9 -28.47 -3.03 -20.58
CA LEU A 9 -29.50 -3.18 -19.54
C LEU A 9 -29.92 -4.65 -19.33
N ALA A 10 -29.83 -5.51 -20.36
CA ALA A 10 -30.12 -6.93 -20.22
C ALA A 10 -29.02 -7.73 -19.47
N PHE A 11 -27.84 -7.14 -19.24
CA PHE A 11 -26.74 -7.72 -18.46
C PHE A 11 -26.60 -7.15 -17.04
N ALA A 12 -27.54 -6.30 -16.62
CA ALA A 12 -27.56 -5.70 -15.29
C ALA A 12 -28.65 -6.35 -14.43
N THR A 13 -28.50 -7.63 -14.11
CA THR A 13 -29.19 -8.20 -12.95
C THR A 13 -28.29 -8.04 -11.73
N PRO A 14 -28.76 -7.42 -10.64
CA PRO A 14 -27.99 -7.37 -9.41
C PRO A 14 -27.96 -8.76 -8.79
N LEU A 15 -26.78 -9.28 -8.48
CA LEU A 15 -26.62 -10.43 -7.61
C LEU A 15 -25.67 -10.07 -6.46
N CYS A 16 -26.12 -10.43 -5.27
CA CYS A 16 -25.52 -10.16 -3.97
C CYS A 16 -24.16 -10.86 -3.80
N ALA A 17 -23.39 -10.47 -2.78
CA ALA A 17 -22.20 -11.21 -2.37
C ALA A 17 -22.52 -12.71 -2.22
N GLU A 18 -21.78 -13.55 -2.96
CA GLU A 18 -22.07 -14.98 -3.03
C GLU A 18 -21.54 -15.67 -1.77
N VAL A 19 -22.43 -15.91 -0.81
CA VAL A 19 -22.28 -16.95 0.21
C VAL A 19 -21.96 -18.27 -0.51
N LEU A 20 -21.16 -19.15 0.11
CA LEU A 20 -20.93 -20.49 -0.45
C LEU A 20 -22.25 -21.11 -0.90
N THR A 21 -22.28 -21.54 -2.16
CA THR A 21 -23.45 -22.25 -2.70
C THR A 21 -23.69 -23.50 -1.88
N ARG A 22 -24.95 -23.94 -1.80
CA ARG A 22 -25.35 -25.13 -1.03
C ARG A 22 -24.45 -26.33 -1.33
N ASP A 23 -24.10 -26.53 -2.59
CA ASP A 23 -23.26 -27.65 -3.03
C ASP A 23 -21.83 -27.55 -2.47
N ALA A 24 -21.21 -26.36 -2.54
CA ALA A 24 -19.88 -26.13 -1.99
C ALA A 24 -19.86 -26.28 -0.46
N LEU A 25 -20.87 -25.77 0.23
CA LEU A 25 -21.01 -25.90 1.68
C LEU A 25 -21.25 -27.36 2.08
N SER A 26 -22.09 -28.09 1.34
CA SER A 26 -22.38 -29.51 1.61
C SER A 26 -21.13 -30.40 1.50
N ALA A 27 -20.21 -30.09 0.59
CA ALA A 27 -18.96 -30.84 0.43
C ALA A 27 -17.99 -30.66 1.61
N LEU A 28 -18.14 -29.60 2.40
CA LEU A 28 -17.33 -29.31 3.57
C LEU A 28 -17.89 -29.95 4.85
N ILE A 29 -19.17 -30.35 4.85
CA ILE A 29 -19.82 -31.02 5.98
C ILE A 29 -19.52 -32.52 5.91
N LEU A 30 -18.92 -33.04 6.99
CA LEU A 30 -18.58 -34.45 7.11
C LEU A 30 -19.66 -35.19 7.90
N ALA A 31 -19.83 -36.47 7.58
CA ALA A 31 -20.66 -37.38 8.38
C ALA A 31 -20.22 -37.34 9.87
N PRO A 32 -21.17 -37.35 10.83
CA PRO A 32 -22.58 -37.78 10.73
C PRO A 32 -23.59 -36.68 10.34
N TYR A 33 -23.13 -35.48 9.98
CA TYR A 33 -23.99 -34.34 9.71
C TYR A 33 -24.31 -34.12 8.22
N GLU A 34 -25.43 -33.47 7.94
CA GLU A 34 -25.86 -33.07 6.59
C GLU A 34 -26.34 -31.61 6.57
N LEU A 35 -26.21 -30.93 5.44
CA LEU A 35 -26.67 -29.55 5.27
C LEU A 35 -28.20 -29.47 5.14
N GLY A 36 -28.85 -28.78 6.07
CA GLY A 36 -30.29 -28.54 6.07
C GLY A 36 -30.74 -27.35 5.23
N ALA A 37 -31.85 -26.73 5.62
CA ALA A 37 -32.43 -25.55 4.99
C ALA A 37 -31.71 -24.25 5.38
N PRO A 38 -31.70 -23.22 4.52
CA PRO A 38 -31.17 -21.90 4.85
C PRO A 38 -32.04 -21.21 5.91
N VAL A 39 -31.39 -20.54 6.84
CA VAL A 39 -32.00 -19.91 8.03
C VAL A 39 -32.21 -18.40 7.82
N ASN A 40 -31.35 -17.75 7.02
CA ASN A 40 -31.46 -16.34 6.65
C ASN A 40 -30.77 -16.07 5.31
N ASP A 41 -30.86 -14.81 4.84
CA ASP A 41 -30.19 -14.28 3.67
C ASP A 41 -28.70 -13.93 3.91
N LYS A 42 -28.20 -14.18 5.13
CA LYS A 42 -26.80 -13.92 5.55
C LYS A 42 -25.91 -15.16 5.48
N GLY A 43 -26.40 -16.26 4.88
CA GLY A 43 -25.61 -17.47 4.70
C GLY A 43 -25.56 -18.40 5.92
N VAL A 44 -26.52 -18.29 6.83
CA VAL A 44 -26.69 -19.26 7.93
C VAL A 44 -27.57 -20.41 7.46
N TRP A 45 -27.14 -21.65 7.73
CA TRP A 45 -27.87 -22.87 7.39
C TRP A 45 -28.09 -23.73 8.63
N THR A 46 -29.15 -24.54 8.60
CA THR A 46 -29.34 -25.60 9.60
C THR A 46 -28.41 -26.77 9.32
N LEU A 47 -27.94 -27.42 10.37
CA LEU A 47 -27.19 -28.67 10.34
C LEU A 47 -28.11 -29.80 10.78
N LEU A 48 -28.17 -30.90 10.03
CA LEU A 48 -29.00 -32.07 10.34
C LEU A 48 -28.13 -33.21 10.84
N ASN A 49 -28.65 -34.03 11.75
CA ASN A 49 -28.04 -35.30 12.15
C ASN A 49 -28.40 -36.43 11.15
N SER A 50 -27.78 -37.60 11.31
CA SER A 50 -28.04 -38.77 10.43
C SER A 50 -29.49 -39.29 10.47
N GLY A 51 -30.30 -38.85 11.43
CA GLY A 51 -31.73 -39.15 11.53
C GLY A 51 -32.65 -38.08 10.93
N GLY A 52 -32.09 -37.04 10.30
CA GLY A 52 -32.83 -35.92 9.71
C GLY A 52 -33.35 -34.89 10.72
N GLY A 53 -32.98 -35.01 11.99
CA GLY A 53 -33.29 -34.02 13.02
C GLY A 53 -32.30 -32.86 13.00
N GLU A 54 -32.74 -31.67 13.39
CA GLU A 54 -31.85 -30.50 13.52
C GLU A 54 -30.79 -30.77 14.60
N ALA A 55 -29.53 -30.69 14.19
CA ALA A 55 -28.35 -30.83 15.03
C ALA A 55 -27.77 -29.46 15.45
N GLY A 56 -28.02 -28.40 14.67
CA GLY A 56 -27.58 -27.05 14.98
C GLY A 56 -27.44 -26.17 13.73
N PHE A 57 -26.37 -25.38 13.64
CA PHE A 57 -26.18 -24.36 12.60
C PHE A 57 -24.78 -24.40 11.98
N VAL A 58 -24.69 -23.97 10.72
CA VAL A 58 -23.43 -23.81 9.99
C VAL A 58 -23.43 -22.51 9.19
N PHE A 59 -22.32 -21.78 9.25
CA PHE A 59 -22.18 -20.47 8.61
C PHE A 59 -20.71 -20.06 8.41
N GLU A 60 -20.51 -19.06 7.55
CA GLU A 60 -19.21 -18.41 7.29
C GLU A 60 -19.07 -17.17 8.18
N THR A 61 -17.85 -16.85 8.64
CA THR A 61 -17.60 -15.66 9.46
C THR A 61 -17.65 -14.37 8.65
N GLU A 62 -17.13 -14.35 7.42
CA GLU A 62 -17.00 -13.14 6.61
C GLU A 62 -18.35 -12.43 6.32
N PRO A 63 -19.44 -13.14 5.91
CA PRO A 63 -20.73 -12.49 5.64
C PRO A 63 -21.42 -11.93 6.90
N LEU A 64 -21.07 -12.45 8.08
CA LEU A 64 -21.71 -12.11 9.35
C LEU A 64 -20.95 -11.05 10.13
N ALA A 65 -19.62 -11.18 10.20
CA ALA A 65 -18.73 -10.30 10.94
C ALA A 65 -17.37 -10.17 10.21
N PRO A 66 -17.28 -9.33 9.16
CA PRO A 66 -16.05 -9.16 8.37
C PRO A 66 -15.03 -8.30 9.14
N LEU A 67 -14.43 -8.85 10.20
CA LEU A 67 -13.37 -8.17 10.94
C LEU A 67 -12.07 -8.21 10.13
N PRO A 68 -11.43 -7.06 9.86
CA PRO A 68 -10.21 -7.02 9.06
C PRO A 68 -9.03 -7.63 9.81
N GLY A 69 -8.29 -8.51 9.14
CA GLY A 69 -7.00 -9.04 9.57
C GLY A 69 -5.87 -8.00 9.48
N PHE A 70 -4.64 -8.39 9.84
CA PHE A 70 -3.46 -7.54 9.66
C PHE A 70 -3.21 -7.17 8.20
N SER A 71 -3.65 -8.05 7.28
CA SER A 71 -3.63 -7.79 5.83
C SER A 71 -4.67 -6.77 5.34
N GLY A 72 -5.60 -6.33 6.21
CA GLY A 72 -6.75 -5.51 5.85
C GLY A 72 -7.92 -6.29 5.22
N ALA A 73 -7.73 -7.57 4.88
CA ALA A 73 -8.79 -8.47 4.42
C ALA A 73 -9.35 -9.28 5.60
N PRO A 74 -10.66 -9.60 5.62
CA PRO A 74 -11.24 -10.44 6.65
C PRO A 74 -10.73 -11.89 6.54
N ILE A 75 -10.72 -12.58 7.68
CA ILE A 75 -10.43 -14.01 7.76
C ILE A 75 -11.75 -14.76 7.66
N ASP A 76 -11.85 -15.67 6.69
CA ASP A 76 -13.08 -16.42 6.45
C ASP A 76 -12.95 -17.85 6.97
N LEU A 77 -13.86 -18.18 7.88
CA LEU A 77 -13.88 -19.40 8.67
C LEU A 77 -15.29 -20.01 8.61
N LEU A 78 -15.34 -21.33 8.47
CA LEU A 78 -16.55 -22.11 8.59
C LEU A 78 -16.75 -22.51 10.05
N VAL A 79 -17.90 -22.17 10.62
CA VAL A 79 -18.26 -22.49 12.01
C VAL A 79 -19.46 -23.42 12.03
N LEU A 80 -19.37 -24.52 12.77
CA LEU A 80 -20.46 -25.44 13.05
C LEU A 80 -20.79 -25.41 14.55
N LEU A 81 -22.05 -25.15 14.86
CA LEU A 81 -22.58 -25.11 16.23
C LEU A 81 -23.68 -26.13 16.41
N ASP A 82 -23.80 -26.68 17.62
CA ASP A 82 -25.01 -27.42 18.02
C ASP A 82 -26.15 -26.48 18.45
N ARG A 83 -27.28 -27.05 18.87
CA ARG A 83 -28.48 -26.31 19.29
C ARG A 83 -28.29 -25.60 20.63
N GLU A 84 -27.38 -26.08 21.45
CA GLU A 84 -27.04 -25.55 22.76
C GLU A 84 -25.90 -24.49 22.67
N GLY A 85 -25.37 -24.24 21.47
CA GLY A 85 -24.31 -23.28 21.23
C GLY A 85 -22.91 -23.81 21.56
N ARG A 86 -22.65 -25.12 21.45
CA ARG A 86 -21.30 -25.68 21.51
C ARG A 86 -20.69 -25.79 20.12
N PHE A 87 -19.40 -25.53 20.03
CA PHE A 87 -18.63 -25.68 18.80
C PHE A 87 -18.46 -27.17 18.46
N ILE A 88 -19.04 -27.57 17.33
CA ILE A 88 -18.83 -28.88 16.72
C ILE A 88 -17.47 -28.86 15.99
N ASP A 89 -17.24 -27.81 15.20
CA ASP A 89 -16.03 -27.64 14.40
C ASP A 89 -15.83 -26.19 13.97
N VAL A 90 -14.57 -25.77 13.83
CA VAL A 90 -14.20 -24.48 13.22
C VAL A 90 -13.09 -24.75 12.20
N ARG A 91 -13.28 -24.32 10.95
CA ARG A 91 -12.33 -24.59 9.86
C ARG A 91 -11.96 -23.33 9.10
N LEU A 92 -10.69 -23.24 8.74
CA LEU A 92 -10.16 -22.19 7.88
C LEU A 92 -10.58 -22.41 6.41
N LEU A 93 -11.35 -21.47 5.85
CA LEU A 93 -11.70 -21.43 4.42
C LEU A 93 -10.70 -20.60 3.63
N ARG A 94 -10.50 -19.34 4.03
CA ARG A 94 -9.63 -18.39 3.34
C ARG A 94 -8.99 -17.40 4.32
N GLN A 95 -7.69 -17.16 4.15
CA GLN A 95 -6.97 -16.10 4.88
C GLN A 95 -5.85 -15.53 4.01
N ASN A 96 -5.42 -14.30 4.35
CA ASN A 96 -4.31 -13.64 3.66
C ASN A 96 -3.34 -12.97 4.65
N GLU A 97 -3.21 -13.50 5.86
CA GLU A 97 -2.37 -12.95 6.91
C GLU A 97 -0.89 -13.15 6.56
N PRO A 98 -0.07 -12.08 6.50
CA PRO A 98 1.30 -12.17 5.99
C PRO A 98 2.16 -13.20 6.74
N ILE A 99 1.93 -13.34 8.06
CA ILE A 99 2.68 -14.26 8.92
C ILE A 99 2.40 -15.73 8.58
N PHE A 100 1.21 -16.07 8.07
CA PHE A 100 0.83 -17.44 7.71
C PHE A 100 1.03 -17.73 6.21
N VAL A 101 0.92 -16.71 5.35
CA VAL A 101 1.15 -16.84 3.90
C VAL A 101 2.65 -16.92 3.58
N SER A 102 3.47 -16.08 4.20
CA SER A 102 4.91 -15.95 3.88
C SER A 102 5.87 -16.41 4.98
N GLY A 103 5.35 -16.72 6.18
CA GLY A 103 6.14 -17.07 7.37
C GLY A 103 5.96 -18.51 7.83
N LEU A 104 5.09 -18.72 8.83
CA LEU A 104 4.93 -19.96 9.61
C LEU A 104 4.16 -21.08 8.88
N GLY A 105 3.51 -20.76 7.75
CA GLY A 105 2.57 -21.66 7.07
C GLY A 105 1.22 -21.77 7.78
N GLU A 106 0.23 -22.39 7.15
CA GLU A 106 -1.15 -22.46 7.70
C GLU A 106 -1.35 -23.50 8.81
N ALA A 107 -0.45 -24.49 8.96
CA ALA A 107 -0.65 -25.60 9.89
C ALA A 107 -0.82 -25.17 11.36
N PRO A 108 0.00 -24.24 11.92
CA PRO A 108 -0.19 -23.73 13.28
C PRO A 108 -1.53 -23.01 13.47
N PHE A 109 -2.06 -22.36 12.42
CA PHE A 109 -3.35 -21.70 12.47
C PHE A 109 -4.48 -22.73 12.54
N ARG A 110 -4.42 -23.80 11.73
CA ARG A 110 -5.41 -24.89 11.82
C ARG A 110 -5.41 -25.57 13.19
N ALA A 111 -4.23 -25.81 13.77
CA ALA A 111 -4.11 -26.36 15.12
C ALA A 111 -4.72 -25.44 16.21
N PHE A 112 -4.65 -24.12 16.02
CA PHE A 112 -5.35 -23.17 16.90
C PHE A 112 -6.87 -23.31 16.81
N LEU A 113 -7.43 -23.44 15.60
CA LEU A 113 -8.88 -23.56 15.40
C LEU A 113 -9.46 -24.89 15.94
N GLU A 114 -8.67 -25.96 15.94
CA GLU A 114 -9.07 -27.26 16.50
C GLU A 114 -9.41 -27.19 17.99
N GLN A 115 -8.85 -26.23 18.72
CA GLN A 115 -9.09 -26.05 20.16
C GLN A 115 -10.53 -25.65 20.49
N TYR A 116 -11.31 -25.09 19.55
CA TYR A 116 -12.69 -24.68 19.82
C TYR A 116 -13.63 -25.85 20.06
N ARG A 117 -13.33 -27.04 19.52
CA ARG A 117 -14.24 -28.18 19.55
C ARG A 117 -14.60 -28.56 21.00
N GLY A 118 -15.90 -28.58 21.29
CA GLY A 118 -16.46 -28.96 22.59
C GLY A 118 -16.71 -27.80 23.55
N HIS A 119 -16.14 -26.62 23.32
CA HIS A 119 -16.42 -25.43 24.11
C HIS A 119 -17.81 -24.86 23.81
N ALA A 120 -18.47 -24.31 24.84
CA ALA A 120 -19.74 -23.61 24.70
C ALA A 120 -19.53 -22.11 24.48
N ILE A 121 -20.39 -21.48 23.67
CA ILE A 121 -20.37 -20.02 23.44
C ILE A 121 -20.69 -19.21 24.71
N SER A 122 -21.26 -19.87 25.73
CA SER A 122 -21.52 -19.29 27.04
C SER A 122 -20.26 -19.20 27.92
N GLU A 123 -19.17 -19.87 27.54
CA GLU A 123 -17.90 -19.81 28.25
C GLU A 123 -17.11 -18.55 27.86
N PRO A 124 -16.47 -17.86 28.81
CA PRO A 124 -15.59 -16.72 28.51
C PRO A 124 -14.24 -17.19 27.95
N LEU A 125 -14.22 -17.51 26.65
CA LEU A 125 -13.03 -17.97 25.93
C LEU A 125 -12.04 -16.81 25.70
N VAL A 126 -10.76 -17.01 26.01
CA VAL A 126 -9.69 -16.00 25.89
C VAL A 126 -8.44 -16.61 25.27
N VAL A 127 -7.80 -15.91 24.32
CA VAL A 127 -6.53 -16.37 23.72
C VAL A 127 -5.33 -15.92 24.57
N GLY A 128 -4.54 -16.88 25.06
CA GLY A 128 -3.34 -16.64 25.86
C GLY A 128 -2.98 -17.82 26.75
N THR A 129 -1.82 -17.76 27.40
CA THR A 129 -1.44 -18.71 28.46
C THR A 129 -1.78 -18.13 29.83
N PRO A 130 -2.35 -18.91 30.77
CA PRO A 130 -2.43 -18.47 32.16
C PRO A 130 -1.01 -18.23 32.68
N TYR A 131 -0.68 -16.97 32.95
CA TYR A 131 0.59 -16.60 33.57
C TYR A 131 0.44 -16.82 35.09
N GLY A 132 1.30 -17.66 35.66
CA GLY A 132 1.23 -18.06 37.07
C GLY A 132 1.01 -19.57 37.21
N GLY A 133 1.90 -20.25 37.94
CA GLY A 133 1.81 -21.69 38.12
C GLY A 133 0.56 -22.07 38.93
N GLY A 134 -0.37 -22.81 38.31
CA GLY A 134 -1.24 -23.75 39.02
C GLY A 134 -2.37 -23.17 39.90
N GLY A 135 -2.80 -21.93 39.71
CA GLY A 135 -3.98 -21.39 40.40
C GLY A 135 -5.24 -21.46 39.53
N THR A 136 -6.12 -22.42 39.78
CA THR A 136 -7.44 -22.64 39.12
C THR A 136 -8.52 -21.59 39.50
N ALA A 137 -8.15 -20.36 39.83
CA ALA A 137 -9.08 -19.37 40.40
C ALA A 137 -9.84 -18.51 39.36
N SER A 138 -9.44 -18.52 38.08
CA SER A 138 -10.08 -17.70 37.03
C SER A 138 -11.25 -18.44 36.36
N ASP A 139 -12.36 -17.74 36.12
CA ASP A 139 -13.48 -18.25 35.32
C ASP A 139 -13.21 -18.25 33.80
N ASN A 140 -12.10 -17.64 33.35
CA ASN A 140 -11.73 -17.55 31.94
C ASN A 140 -11.22 -18.89 31.41
N VAL A 141 -11.68 -19.27 30.22
CA VAL A 141 -11.22 -20.48 29.51
C VAL A 141 -10.15 -20.08 28.51
N TYR A 142 -8.92 -20.56 28.69
CA TYR A 142 -7.77 -20.16 27.88
C TYR A 142 -7.55 -21.06 26.67
N LEU A 143 -7.35 -20.42 25.50
CA LEU A 143 -6.94 -21.05 24.25
C LEU A 143 -5.46 -20.72 23.98
N ASP A 144 -4.67 -21.73 23.67
CA ASP A 144 -3.24 -21.58 23.37
C ASP A 144 -3.04 -20.80 22.08
N GLY A 145 -2.44 -19.62 22.18
CA GLY A 145 -2.09 -18.79 21.01
C GLY A 145 -0.91 -19.36 20.20
N VAL A 146 -0.74 -18.87 18.97
CA VAL A 146 0.42 -19.23 18.13
C VAL A 146 1.57 -18.27 18.40
N THR A 147 2.73 -18.81 18.81
CA THR A 147 3.95 -18.01 19.05
C THR A 147 4.34 -17.23 17.78
N LYS A 148 4.59 -15.92 17.92
CA LYS A 148 4.87 -14.96 16.82
C LYS A 148 3.69 -14.60 15.91
N ALA A 149 2.51 -15.21 16.09
CA ALA A 149 1.29 -14.89 15.32
C ALA A 149 0.07 -14.62 16.21
N THR A 150 0.29 -14.27 17.49
CA THR A 150 -0.75 -14.05 18.51
C THR A 150 -1.78 -13.02 18.07
N ALA A 151 -1.37 -11.97 17.34
CA ALA A 151 -2.28 -10.96 16.83
C ALA A 151 -3.27 -11.51 15.78
N SER A 152 -2.78 -12.25 14.78
CA SER A 152 -3.62 -12.81 13.71
C SER A 152 -4.58 -13.88 14.23
N VAL A 153 -4.14 -14.77 15.13
CA VAL A 153 -5.06 -15.76 15.74
C VAL A 153 -6.09 -15.13 16.66
N ARG A 154 -5.76 -13.99 17.28
CA ARG A 154 -6.72 -13.24 18.07
C ARG A 154 -7.79 -12.58 17.21
N ILE A 155 -7.43 -12.00 16.06
CA ILE A 155 -8.43 -11.47 15.13
C ILE A 155 -9.35 -12.60 14.63
N ALA A 156 -8.78 -13.78 14.37
CA ALA A 156 -9.58 -14.96 14.02
C ALA A 156 -10.53 -15.36 15.15
N HIS A 157 -10.07 -15.36 16.41
CA HIS A 157 -10.91 -15.58 17.59
C HIS A 157 -12.06 -14.57 17.69
N ASP A 158 -11.75 -13.28 17.58
CA ASP A 158 -12.76 -12.22 17.62
C ASP A 158 -13.78 -12.38 16.48
N SER A 159 -13.33 -12.82 15.29
CA SER A 159 -14.21 -13.09 14.13
C SER A 159 -15.15 -14.27 14.37
N ILE A 160 -14.65 -15.36 14.97
CA ILE A 160 -15.44 -16.53 15.35
C ILE A 160 -16.50 -16.12 16.37
N LEU A 161 -16.11 -15.42 17.44
CA LEU A 161 -17.02 -14.99 18.48
C LEU A 161 -18.06 -14.01 17.95
N ALA A 162 -17.67 -13.00 17.16
CA ALA A 162 -18.59 -12.02 16.59
C ALA A 162 -19.67 -12.68 15.72
N ALA A 163 -19.28 -13.55 14.78
CA ALA A 163 -20.21 -14.24 13.91
C ALA A 163 -21.11 -15.21 14.70
N THR A 164 -20.53 -15.95 15.64
CA THR A 164 -21.26 -16.92 16.48
C THR A 164 -22.27 -16.26 17.39
N LEU A 165 -21.89 -15.19 18.09
CA LEU A 165 -22.78 -14.43 18.95
C LEU A 165 -23.88 -13.75 18.13
N ALA A 166 -23.60 -13.31 16.90
CA ALA A 166 -24.63 -12.79 16.01
C ALA A 166 -25.67 -13.85 15.63
N VAL A 167 -25.25 -15.09 15.35
CA VAL A 167 -26.18 -16.21 15.07
C VAL A 167 -26.95 -16.63 16.32
N ALA A 168 -26.28 -16.70 17.48
CA ALA A 168 -26.90 -17.07 18.74
C ALA A 168 -27.98 -16.06 19.14
N ARG A 169 -27.71 -14.75 19.06
CA ARG A 169 -28.69 -13.70 19.35
C ARG A 169 -29.89 -13.77 18.40
N ASP A 170 -29.63 -13.83 17.08
CA ASP A 170 -30.69 -13.84 16.06
C ASP A 170 -31.58 -15.09 16.12
N LYS A 171 -31.00 -16.27 16.38
CA LYS A 171 -31.71 -17.56 16.19
C LYS A 171 -31.89 -18.40 17.44
N MET A 172 -30.99 -18.32 18.42
CA MET A 172 -31.13 -19.07 19.67
C MET A 172 -31.91 -18.28 20.72
N GLN A 173 -31.81 -16.94 20.72
CA GLN A 173 -32.46 -16.07 21.71
C GLN A 173 -33.56 -15.16 21.14
N GLY A 174 -33.67 -15.05 19.81
CA GLY A 174 -34.68 -14.21 19.14
C GLY A 174 -34.46 -12.71 19.31
N VAL A 175 -33.24 -12.30 19.66
CA VAL A 175 -32.81 -10.91 19.83
C VAL A 175 -32.10 -10.46 18.55
N GLY A 176 -32.80 -9.69 17.71
CA GLY A 176 -32.18 -9.07 16.55
C GLY A 176 -31.20 -7.98 16.97
N ALA A 177 -29.89 -8.27 16.95
CA ALA A 177 -28.86 -7.25 17.20
C ALA A 177 -28.78 -6.32 15.98
N GLY A 178 -29.32 -5.11 16.11
CA GLY A 178 -29.01 -4.01 15.20
C GLY A 178 -27.52 -3.62 15.29
N PRO A 179 -27.02 -2.73 14.41
CA PRO A 179 -25.67 -2.21 14.52
C PRO A 179 -25.45 -1.58 15.91
N ALA A 180 -24.33 -1.92 16.55
CA ALA A 180 -24.03 -1.46 17.90
C ALA A 180 -24.00 0.08 17.97
N PRO A 181 -24.58 0.70 19.01
CA PRO A 181 -24.56 2.14 19.17
C PRO A 181 -23.13 2.69 19.33
N ARG A 182 -22.92 3.94 18.93
CA ARG A 182 -21.65 4.65 19.12
C ARG A 182 -21.83 5.89 19.98
N PRO A 183 -20.89 6.21 20.89
CA PRO A 183 -20.95 7.46 21.64
C PRO A 183 -21.10 8.65 20.69
N ASP A 184 -22.02 9.56 21.01
CA ASP A 184 -22.22 10.80 20.26
C ASP A 184 -21.16 11.83 20.67
N PRO A 185 -20.17 12.13 19.80
CA PRO A 185 -19.15 13.12 20.14
C PRO A 185 -19.71 14.55 20.22
N ALA A 186 -20.90 14.80 19.65
CA ALA A 186 -21.53 16.12 19.65
C ALA A 186 -22.44 16.34 20.88
N HIS A 187 -22.74 15.28 21.64
CA HIS A 187 -23.56 15.38 22.84
C HIS A 187 -22.72 15.89 24.02
N ASP A 188 -22.74 17.21 24.22
CA ASP A 188 -21.90 17.92 25.17
C ASP A 188 -22.71 18.48 26.36
N GLU A 189 -23.03 17.62 27.33
CA GLU A 189 -23.64 18.05 28.59
C GLU A 189 -22.60 18.20 29.72
N ALA A 190 -22.77 19.24 30.54
CA ALA A 190 -21.92 19.48 31.70
C ALA A 190 -22.51 18.74 32.92
N LEU A 191 -21.83 17.69 33.38
CA LEU A 191 -22.22 16.86 34.51
C LEU A 191 -21.17 16.96 35.63
N SER A 192 -21.61 17.09 36.87
CA SER A 192 -20.77 16.92 38.06
C SER A 192 -20.82 15.48 38.57
N TRP A 193 -19.87 15.08 39.44
CA TRP A 193 -19.91 13.78 40.12
C TRP A 193 -21.24 13.51 40.83
N LYS A 194 -21.81 14.55 41.45
CA LYS A 194 -23.13 14.47 42.10
C LYS A 194 -24.25 14.18 41.09
N ASP A 195 -24.22 14.85 39.94
CA ASP A 195 -25.21 14.62 38.88
C ASP A 195 -25.16 13.19 38.35
N LEU A 196 -23.96 12.59 38.25
CA LEU A 196 -23.81 11.20 37.83
C LEU A 196 -24.46 10.23 38.82
N LEU A 197 -24.31 10.47 40.13
CA LEU A 197 -24.95 9.66 41.17
C LEU A 197 -26.47 9.85 41.18
N ASP A 198 -26.94 11.10 41.15
CA ASP A 198 -28.36 11.45 41.21
C ASP A 198 -29.13 10.93 39.98
N GLN A 199 -28.47 10.84 38.82
CA GLN A 199 -29.05 10.32 37.57
C GLN A 199 -28.84 8.82 37.37
N GLY A 200 -28.15 8.12 38.28
CA GLY A 200 -27.87 6.67 38.15
C GLY A 200 -26.91 6.32 37.02
N LEU A 201 -26.02 7.26 36.63
CA LEU A 201 -24.98 7.06 35.62
C LEU A 201 -23.72 6.37 36.18
N VAL A 202 -23.67 6.17 37.49
CA VAL A 202 -22.64 5.38 38.18
C VAL A 202 -23.30 4.12 38.74
N GLY A 203 -22.85 2.96 38.28
CA GLY A 203 -23.19 1.70 38.93
C GLY A 203 -22.39 1.54 40.21
N ARG A 204 -23.02 1.11 41.30
CA ARG A 204 -22.34 0.86 42.58
C ARG A 204 -22.72 -0.50 43.15
N LEU A 205 -21.73 -1.34 43.44
CA LEU A 205 -21.86 -2.61 44.13
C LEU A 205 -21.15 -2.54 45.48
N ARG A 206 -21.91 -2.65 46.56
CA ARG A 206 -21.38 -2.67 47.92
C ARG A 206 -21.70 -4.00 48.59
N VAL A 207 -20.67 -4.71 49.06
CA VAL A 207 -20.78 -6.00 49.75
C VAL A 207 -20.05 -5.89 51.09
N SER A 208 -20.74 -6.15 52.20
CA SER A 208 -20.13 -6.17 53.53
C SER A 208 -19.44 -7.50 53.85
N GLY A 209 -18.60 -7.52 54.88
CA GLY A 209 -18.01 -8.76 55.40
C GLY A 209 -19.07 -9.82 55.74
N ALA A 210 -20.18 -9.42 56.35
CA ALA A 210 -21.30 -10.33 56.67
C ALA A 210 -21.94 -10.95 55.42
N GLN A 211 -22.10 -10.18 54.34
CA GLN A 211 -22.65 -10.68 53.08
C GLN A 211 -21.67 -11.63 52.38
N LEU A 212 -20.36 -11.37 52.46
CA LEU A 212 -19.34 -12.28 51.99
C LEU A 212 -19.39 -13.61 52.76
N ASP A 213 -19.43 -13.57 54.09
CA ASP A 213 -19.52 -14.77 54.93
C ASP A 213 -20.78 -15.58 54.63
N ALA A 214 -21.91 -14.90 54.40
CA ALA A 214 -23.16 -15.54 54.00
C ALA A 214 -23.04 -16.26 52.64
N ALA A 215 -22.28 -15.71 51.69
CA ALA A 215 -22.06 -16.32 50.37
C ALA A 215 -21.25 -17.63 50.46
N PHE A 216 -20.37 -17.76 51.45
CA PHE A 216 -19.60 -18.98 51.71
C PHE A 216 -20.23 -19.89 52.78
N ALA A 217 -21.37 -19.52 53.35
CA ALA A 217 -22.02 -20.29 54.41
C ALA A 217 -22.41 -21.69 53.94
N GLY A 218 -22.11 -22.71 54.74
CA GLY A 218 -22.37 -24.11 54.40
C GLY A 218 -21.41 -24.71 53.37
N THR A 219 -20.42 -23.96 52.89
CA THR A 219 -19.33 -24.47 52.05
C THR A 219 -18.10 -24.85 52.89
N LYS A 220 -17.15 -25.55 52.28
CA LYS A 220 -15.85 -25.89 52.91
C LYS A 220 -15.05 -24.64 53.32
N TRP A 221 -15.27 -23.51 52.64
CA TRP A 221 -14.56 -22.25 52.81
C TRP A 221 -15.20 -21.26 53.80
N ALA A 222 -16.24 -21.70 54.52
CA ALA A 222 -16.96 -20.84 55.46
C ALA A 222 -16.05 -20.23 56.55
N GLN A 223 -15.01 -20.97 56.97
CA GLN A 223 -14.09 -20.56 58.05
C GLN A 223 -12.77 -19.96 57.56
N ASP A 224 -12.51 -19.96 56.24
CA ASP A 224 -11.24 -19.49 55.67
C ASP A 224 -11.24 -17.97 55.36
N GLY A 225 -12.20 -17.23 55.91
CA GLY A 225 -12.29 -15.77 55.76
C GLY A 225 -11.26 -15.02 56.60
N ALA A 226 -10.72 -13.92 56.06
CA ALA A 226 -9.65 -13.13 56.67
C ALA A 226 -10.09 -12.20 57.81
N GLY A 227 -10.88 -12.69 58.78
CA GLY A 227 -11.27 -11.93 59.98
C GLY A 227 -11.83 -10.53 59.69
N ILE A 228 -12.57 -10.40 58.59
CA ILE A 228 -13.07 -9.13 58.07
C ILE A 228 -14.15 -8.61 59.02
N ASP A 229 -14.13 -7.31 59.32
CA ASP A 229 -15.21 -6.66 60.09
C ASP A 229 -16.55 -6.87 59.37
N PRO A 230 -17.56 -7.49 60.02
CA PRO A 230 -18.86 -7.80 59.40
C PRO A 230 -19.58 -6.59 58.78
N GLU A 231 -19.37 -5.39 59.33
CA GLU A 231 -20.02 -4.16 58.88
C GLU A 231 -19.17 -3.35 57.88
N ALA A 232 -17.87 -3.65 57.77
CA ALA A 232 -17.00 -2.97 56.82
C ALA A 232 -17.31 -3.40 55.38
N PRO A 233 -17.22 -2.48 54.40
CA PRO A 233 -17.34 -2.84 52.99
C PRO A 233 -16.12 -3.68 52.57
N PHE A 234 -16.37 -4.94 52.22
CA PHE A 234 -15.37 -5.80 51.59
C PHE A 234 -15.20 -5.44 50.11
N ILE A 235 -16.31 -5.18 49.42
CA ILE A 235 -16.36 -4.64 48.05
C ILE A 235 -17.12 -3.30 48.11
N ASP A 236 -16.57 -2.25 47.51
CA ASP A 236 -17.27 -0.99 47.20
C ASP A 236 -16.88 -0.53 45.79
N LEU A 237 -17.43 -1.23 44.80
CA LEU A 237 -17.11 -1.09 43.38
C LEU A 237 -18.01 -0.03 42.74
N TYR A 238 -17.40 0.95 42.08
CA TYR A 238 -18.04 1.94 41.20
C TYR A 238 -17.71 1.62 39.75
N VAL A 239 -18.71 1.69 38.88
CA VAL A 239 -18.59 1.41 37.45
C VAL A 239 -19.16 2.58 36.66
N ILE A 240 -18.35 3.16 35.77
CA ILE A 240 -18.71 4.32 34.97
C ILE A 240 -18.37 4.06 33.51
N ASP A 241 -19.33 4.29 32.62
CA ASP A 241 -19.12 4.25 31.17
C ASP A 241 -18.35 5.49 30.71
N LEU A 242 -17.17 5.29 30.11
CA LEU A 242 -16.29 6.35 29.62
C LEU A 242 -16.43 6.60 28.11
N GLY A 243 -17.28 5.84 27.40
CA GLY A 243 -17.53 6.09 25.99
C GLY A 243 -18.11 7.48 25.72
N PRO A 244 -19.19 7.89 26.42
CA PRO A 244 -19.74 9.23 26.31
C PRO A 244 -18.76 10.30 26.82
N PRO A 245 -18.39 11.32 26.00
CA PRO A 245 -17.45 12.37 26.39
C PRO A 245 -17.88 13.15 27.65
N ALA A 246 -19.19 13.35 27.82
CA ALA A 246 -19.75 14.03 28.97
C ALA A 246 -19.46 13.31 30.30
N LEU A 247 -19.60 11.97 30.32
CA LEU A 247 -19.33 11.14 31.49
C LEU A 247 -17.83 11.08 31.77
N ALA A 248 -17.02 10.84 30.74
CA ALA A 248 -15.57 10.80 30.88
C ALA A 248 -15.03 12.10 31.50
N ARG A 249 -15.48 13.27 31.01
CA ARG A 249 -15.05 14.57 31.51
C ARG A 249 -15.47 14.85 32.96
N ALA A 250 -16.62 14.30 33.37
CA ALA A 250 -17.12 14.47 34.73
C ALA A 250 -16.30 13.67 35.77
N VAL A 251 -15.58 12.61 35.37
CA VAL A 251 -14.85 11.72 36.30
C VAL A 251 -13.34 11.75 36.17
N LEU A 252 -12.78 12.18 35.03
CA LEU A 252 -11.34 12.07 34.74
C LEU A 252 -10.61 13.41 34.72
N ALA A 253 -9.33 13.36 35.09
CA ALA A 253 -8.41 14.49 34.93
C ALA A 253 -8.13 14.79 33.44
N PRO A 254 -7.79 16.05 33.09
CA PRO A 254 -7.52 16.47 31.70
C PRO A 254 -6.48 15.62 30.96
N GLU A 255 -5.46 15.13 31.67
CA GLU A 255 -4.39 14.30 31.15
C GLU A 255 -4.90 12.92 30.73
N THR A 256 -5.66 12.25 31.60
CA THR A 256 -6.29 10.96 31.32
C THR A 256 -7.36 11.07 30.23
N LEU A 257 -8.13 12.17 30.19
CA LEU A 257 -9.06 12.44 29.09
C LEU A 257 -8.36 12.48 27.72
N SER A 258 -7.21 13.15 27.67
CA SER A 258 -6.40 13.25 26.46
C SER A 258 -5.78 11.89 26.06
N GLU A 259 -5.50 11.02 27.02
CA GLU A 259 -5.07 9.65 26.77
C GLU A 259 -6.20 8.77 26.21
N ILE A 260 -7.38 8.81 26.81
CA ILE A 260 -8.57 8.09 26.30
C ILE A 260 -8.94 8.55 24.90
N ALA A 261 -8.93 9.85 24.62
CA ALA A 261 -9.21 10.36 23.28
C ALA A 261 -8.22 9.83 22.23
N ARG A 262 -6.93 9.70 22.59
CA ARG A 262 -5.92 9.07 21.71
C ARG A 262 -6.13 7.57 21.55
N PHE A 263 -6.60 6.89 22.59
CA PHE A 263 -6.92 5.47 22.55
C PHE A 263 -8.10 5.20 21.63
N THR A 264 -9.24 5.87 21.86
CA THR A 264 -10.48 5.69 21.09
C THR A 264 -10.33 6.13 19.64
N ALA A 265 -9.46 7.09 19.32
CA ALA A 265 -9.13 7.43 17.94
C ALA A 265 -8.47 6.26 17.17
N ARG A 266 -7.74 5.37 17.86
CA ARG A 266 -7.11 4.18 17.26
C ARG A 266 -8.01 2.94 17.31
N ALA A 267 -8.86 2.86 18.33
CA ALA A 267 -9.81 1.78 18.55
C ALA A 267 -11.24 2.34 18.70
N PRO A 268 -11.84 2.84 17.60
CA PRO A 268 -13.12 3.56 17.65
C PRO A 268 -14.33 2.68 17.95
N ASP A 269 -14.15 1.37 17.94
CA ASP A 269 -15.18 0.37 18.27
C ASP A 269 -15.04 -0.18 19.71
N ASP A 270 -13.93 0.12 20.40
CA ASP A 270 -13.78 -0.21 21.82
C ASP A 270 -14.65 0.77 22.64
N GLU A 271 -15.49 0.24 23.52
CA GLU A 271 -16.15 0.99 24.59
C GLU A 271 -15.30 0.88 25.85
N LEU A 272 -15.02 2.00 26.51
CA LEU A 272 -14.20 2.03 27.72
C LEU A 272 -15.08 2.17 28.96
N VAL A 273 -14.78 1.39 30.00
CA VAL A 273 -15.49 1.43 31.28
C VAL A 273 -14.47 1.58 32.41
N LEU A 274 -14.68 2.57 33.27
CA LEU A 274 -13.91 2.81 34.47
C LEU A 274 -14.45 1.97 35.63
N LEU A 275 -13.56 1.25 36.29
CA LEU A 275 -13.82 0.51 37.51
C LEU A 275 -13.01 1.15 38.65
N ILE A 276 -13.67 1.46 39.76
CA ILE A 276 -13.04 1.99 40.98
C ILE A 276 -13.47 1.09 42.14
N GLU A 277 -12.54 0.41 42.79
CA GLU A 277 -12.80 -0.42 43.97
C GLU A 277 -12.17 0.21 45.21
N ALA A 278 -13.03 0.70 46.09
CA ALA A 278 -12.69 1.37 47.35
C ALA A 278 -12.76 0.45 48.58
N GLY A 279 -13.18 -0.81 48.41
CA GLY A 279 -13.15 -1.87 49.42
C GLY A 279 -11.79 -2.56 49.56
N GLN A 280 -11.78 -3.69 50.27
CA GLN A 280 -10.57 -4.48 50.57
C GLN A 280 -10.25 -5.56 49.53
N HIS A 281 -11.15 -5.79 48.58
CA HIS A 281 -11.06 -6.92 47.64
C HIS A 281 -10.05 -6.68 46.50
N GLY A 282 -10.08 -5.49 45.90
CA GLY A 282 -9.37 -5.15 44.66
C GLY A 282 -10.10 -5.60 43.38
N LEU A 283 -9.49 -5.36 42.20
CA LEU A 283 -10.11 -5.66 40.89
C LEU A 283 -9.55 -6.91 40.21
N VAL A 284 -8.31 -7.31 40.54
CA VAL A 284 -7.56 -8.41 39.93
C VAL A 284 -6.69 -9.10 40.97
N SER A 285 -6.19 -10.31 40.68
CA SER A 285 -5.22 -10.97 41.57
C SER A 285 -3.82 -10.34 41.51
N ALA A 286 -2.94 -10.78 42.42
CA ALA A 286 -1.55 -10.34 42.47
C ALA A 286 -0.72 -10.78 41.24
N ASP A 287 -1.13 -11.85 40.56
CA ASP A 287 -0.43 -12.40 39.39
C ASP A 287 -0.94 -11.82 38.05
N PHE A 288 -1.87 -10.85 38.13
CA PHE A 288 -2.47 -10.23 36.94
C PHE A 288 -1.43 -9.50 36.07
N VAL A 289 -1.50 -9.77 34.77
CA VAL A 289 -0.68 -9.11 33.75
C VAL A 289 -1.51 -8.02 33.07
N ARG A 290 -0.99 -6.79 33.07
CA ARG A 290 -1.60 -5.63 32.39
C ARG A 290 -1.87 -5.93 30.91
N ASN A 291 -2.89 -5.27 30.37
CA ASN A 291 -3.40 -5.46 29.02
C ASN A 291 -3.86 -6.91 28.75
N THR A 292 -4.32 -7.67 29.76
CA THR A 292 -4.95 -8.99 29.58
C THR A 292 -6.40 -8.97 30.10
N ALA A 293 -7.11 -10.09 30.00
CA ALA A 293 -8.45 -10.20 30.57
C ALA A 293 -8.34 -10.22 32.11
N PRO A 294 -9.08 -9.38 32.84
CA PRO A 294 -9.08 -9.43 34.30
C PRO A 294 -9.58 -10.80 34.77
N ASP A 295 -8.95 -11.32 35.82
CA ASP A 295 -9.16 -12.69 36.29
C ASP A 295 -10.29 -12.82 37.31
N ARG A 296 -10.67 -11.72 37.97
CA ARG A 296 -11.76 -11.64 38.96
C ARG A 296 -13.03 -10.98 38.44
N LEU A 297 -13.04 -10.53 37.19
CA LEU A 297 -14.15 -9.80 36.58
C LEU A 297 -14.66 -10.55 35.35
N THR A 298 -15.95 -10.81 35.32
CA THR A 298 -16.63 -11.30 34.11
C THR A 298 -17.81 -10.41 33.79
N ALA A 299 -18.18 -10.31 32.52
CA ALA A 299 -19.37 -9.58 32.12
C ALA A 299 -20.23 -10.43 31.19
N THR A 300 -21.54 -10.20 31.22
CA THR A 300 -22.49 -10.86 30.34
C THR A 300 -23.56 -9.88 29.86
N GLN A 301 -24.10 -10.12 28.66
CA GLN A 301 -25.26 -9.42 28.14
C GLN A 301 -26.13 -10.40 27.36
N ASP A 302 -27.44 -10.35 27.60
CA ASP A 302 -28.39 -11.32 27.05
C ASP A 302 -28.02 -12.79 27.39
N GLY A 303 -27.35 -13.04 28.52
CA GLY A 303 -26.87 -14.38 28.90
C GLY A 303 -25.66 -14.88 28.10
N LEU A 304 -25.05 -14.04 27.26
CA LEU A 304 -23.83 -14.32 26.53
C LEU A 304 -22.64 -13.59 27.16
N PRO A 305 -21.43 -14.18 27.18
CA PRO A 305 -20.26 -13.55 27.76
C PRO A 305 -19.81 -12.32 26.97
N LEU A 306 -19.37 -11.29 27.69
CA LEU A 306 -18.70 -10.11 27.16
C LEU A 306 -17.20 -10.22 27.46
N VAL A 307 -16.37 -10.04 26.43
CA VAL A 307 -14.92 -10.14 26.57
C VAL A 307 -14.38 -8.84 27.17
N LEU A 308 -14.01 -8.88 28.45
CA LEU A 308 -13.34 -7.78 29.13
C LEU A 308 -11.83 -7.83 28.91
N ARG A 309 -11.21 -6.67 28.73
CA ARG A 309 -9.75 -6.56 28.71
C ARG A 309 -9.29 -5.27 29.34
N ASP A 310 -8.17 -5.32 30.06
CA ASP A 310 -7.50 -4.10 30.53
C ASP A 310 -7.06 -3.23 29.34
N ALA A 311 -7.37 -1.93 29.42
CA ALA A 311 -6.96 -0.92 28.46
C ALA A 311 -5.50 -0.47 28.66
N ASP A 312 -4.87 -0.87 29.77
CA ASP A 312 -3.51 -0.49 30.17
C ASP A 312 -3.36 1.02 30.42
N ILE A 313 -4.47 1.67 30.81
CA ILE A 313 -4.52 3.09 31.17
C ILE A 313 -4.48 3.20 32.70
N LEU A 314 -3.69 4.13 33.22
CA LEU A 314 -3.67 4.48 34.64
C LEU A 314 -4.55 5.71 34.86
N PRO A 315 -5.82 5.55 35.28
CA PRO A 315 -6.74 6.68 35.33
C PRO A 315 -6.47 7.58 36.54
N GLU A 316 -6.30 8.88 36.26
CA GLU A 316 -6.37 9.96 37.24
C GLU A 316 -7.78 10.56 37.24
N LEU A 317 -8.35 10.73 38.44
CA LEU A 317 -9.71 11.22 38.61
C LEU A 317 -9.74 12.75 38.67
N ALA A 318 -10.87 13.35 38.31
CA ALA A 318 -11.07 14.78 38.45
C ALA A 318 -11.05 15.19 39.94
N ALA A 319 -10.57 16.41 40.23
CA ALA A 319 -10.38 16.91 41.59
C ALA A 319 -11.69 17.07 42.39
N ASP A 320 -12.84 17.12 41.71
CA ASP A 320 -14.17 17.27 42.33
C ASP A 320 -14.72 15.95 42.89
N LEU A 321 -14.04 14.82 42.65
CA LEU A 321 -14.43 13.52 43.21
C LEU A 321 -13.95 13.37 44.66
N PRO A 322 -14.63 12.56 45.49
CA PRO A 322 -14.20 12.27 46.85
C PRO A 322 -12.74 11.78 46.89
N PRO A 323 -11.89 12.34 47.78
CA PRO A 323 -10.46 11.98 47.86
C PRO A 323 -10.23 10.49 48.07
N GLU A 324 -11.15 9.80 48.74
CA GLU A 324 -11.08 8.36 48.99
C GLU A 324 -11.09 7.54 47.70
N LEU A 325 -11.78 8.01 46.65
CA LEU A 325 -11.82 7.34 45.34
C LEU A 325 -10.52 7.55 44.55
N SER A 326 -9.83 8.66 44.79
CA SER A 326 -8.54 8.94 44.15
C SER A 326 -7.44 7.98 44.63
N GLU A 327 -7.50 7.55 45.89
CA GLU A 327 -6.57 6.57 46.48
C GLU A 327 -7.01 5.10 46.28
N ALA A 328 -8.22 4.87 45.77
CA ALA A 328 -8.78 3.54 45.53
C ALA A 328 -8.13 2.81 44.34
N THR A 329 -8.35 1.50 44.26
CA THR A 329 -7.86 0.69 43.13
C THR A 329 -8.69 1.01 41.89
N LYS A 330 -8.04 1.40 40.80
CA LYS A 330 -8.72 1.82 39.56
C LYS A 330 -8.23 1.01 38.36
N MET A 331 -9.14 0.68 37.46
CA MET A 331 -8.83 0.02 36.19
C MET A 331 -9.77 0.53 35.10
N VAL A 332 -9.25 0.74 33.90
CA VAL A 332 -10.07 0.96 32.71
C VAL A 332 -10.11 -0.34 31.93
N VAL A 333 -11.30 -0.90 31.75
CA VAL A 333 -11.53 -2.05 30.88
C VAL A 333 -12.12 -1.60 29.56
N ARG A 334 -11.88 -2.37 28.51
CA ARG A 334 -12.42 -2.17 27.17
C ARG A 334 -13.29 -3.34 26.75
N LEU A 335 -14.35 -3.03 26.01
CA LEU A 335 -15.34 -3.93 25.44
C LEU A 335 -15.48 -3.64 23.94
N ASP A 336 -15.27 -4.64 23.08
CA ASP A 336 -15.39 -4.45 21.63
C ASP A 336 -16.86 -4.51 21.20
N ARG A 337 -17.41 -3.38 20.74
CA ARG A 337 -18.82 -3.29 20.29
C ARG A 337 -19.09 -4.11 19.02
N ARG A 338 -18.07 -4.48 18.24
CA ARG A 338 -18.22 -5.37 17.09
C ARG A 338 -18.60 -6.80 17.49
N LEU A 339 -18.34 -7.19 18.74
CA LEU A 339 -18.84 -8.44 19.32
C LEU A 339 -20.32 -8.35 19.74
N GLY A 340 -20.97 -7.23 19.44
CA GLY A 340 -22.38 -6.94 19.70
C GLY A 340 -22.68 -6.50 21.12
N PHE A 341 -21.67 -5.96 21.83
CA PHE A 341 -21.91 -5.23 23.07
C PHE A 341 -22.69 -3.95 22.78
N ASP A 342 -23.77 -3.74 23.56
CA ASP A 342 -24.60 -2.56 23.48
C ASP A 342 -24.75 -1.93 24.88
N PRO A 343 -24.05 -0.82 25.19
CA PRO A 343 -24.13 -0.18 26.50
C PRO A 343 -25.51 0.42 26.80
N THR A 344 -26.37 0.59 25.79
CA THR A 344 -27.72 1.13 25.96
C THR A 344 -28.74 0.12 26.47
N ARG A 345 -28.37 -1.17 26.45
CA ARG A 345 -29.17 -2.28 26.98
C ARG A 345 -28.59 -2.78 28.30
N PRO A 346 -29.41 -3.35 29.20
CA PRO A 346 -28.91 -3.93 30.44
C PRO A 346 -27.80 -4.96 30.20
N TRP A 347 -26.72 -4.84 30.93
CA TRP A 347 -25.63 -5.82 30.96
C TRP A 347 -25.17 -6.04 32.40
N GLU A 348 -24.63 -7.22 32.70
CA GLU A 348 -24.26 -7.62 34.05
C GLU A 348 -22.74 -7.76 34.16
N LEU A 349 -22.14 -7.04 35.10
CA LEU A 349 -20.77 -7.22 35.54
C LEU A 349 -20.77 -8.07 36.82
N ARG A 350 -19.96 -9.13 36.87
CA ARG A 350 -19.81 -9.98 38.05
C ARG A 350 -18.38 -9.87 38.58
N LEU A 351 -18.27 -9.53 39.86
CA LEU A 351 -17.01 -9.57 40.60
C LEU A 351 -16.92 -10.87 41.40
N GLN A 352 -15.84 -11.61 41.19
CA GLN A 352 -15.55 -12.88 41.84
C GLN A 352 -14.72 -12.64 43.10
N ALA A 353 -15.18 -13.14 44.25
CA ALA A 353 -14.43 -13.22 45.49
C ALA A 353 -13.99 -14.68 45.73
N VAL A 354 -12.74 -14.88 46.14
CA VAL A 354 -12.16 -16.21 46.32
C VAL A 354 -11.73 -16.47 47.77
N ARG A 355 -11.82 -17.73 48.21
CA ARG A 355 -11.26 -18.25 49.47
C ARG A 355 -10.49 -19.53 49.20
N GLU A 356 -9.42 -19.75 49.94
CA GLU A 356 -8.53 -20.91 49.78
C GLU A 356 -8.58 -21.79 51.03
N HIS A 357 -8.65 -23.10 50.85
CA HIS A 357 -8.66 -24.07 51.94
C HIS A 357 -7.52 -25.09 51.81
N GLY A 358 -6.64 -25.15 52.82
CA GLY A 358 -5.53 -26.12 52.90
C GLY A 358 -4.15 -25.54 52.60
N MET A 359 -3.08 -26.21 53.04
CA MET A 359 -1.70 -25.68 53.01
C MET A 359 -0.80 -26.23 51.87
N PHE A 360 -1.07 -27.42 51.34
CA PHE A 360 -0.19 -28.08 50.35
C PHE A 360 -0.73 -28.02 48.91
N GLN A 361 -2.06 -28.09 48.75
CA GLN A 361 -2.80 -27.88 47.51
C GLN A 361 -4.10 -27.18 47.90
N ALA A 362 -4.06 -25.85 47.96
CA ALA A 362 -5.20 -25.07 48.39
C ALA A 362 -6.36 -25.27 47.39
N GLU A 363 -7.50 -25.74 47.88
CA GLU A 363 -8.73 -25.77 47.09
C GLU A 363 -9.35 -24.38 47.10
N VAL A 364 -9.68 -23.84 45.93
CA VAL A 364 -10.26 -22.51 45.78
C VAL A 364 -11.79 -22.60 45.74
N GLY A 365 -12.46 -21.84 46.60
CA GLY A 365 -13.90 -21.58 46.53
C GLY A 365 -14.15 -20.16 46.03
N SER A 366 -15.15 -19.98 45.17
CA SER A 366 -15.52 -18.68 44.62
C SER A 366 -16.98 -18.32 44.91
N ALA A 367 -17.23 -17.02 45.06
CA ALA A 367 -18.56 -16.43 45.15
C ALA A 367 -18.63 -15.22 44.21
N HIS A 368 -19.76 -15.04 43.52
CA HIS A 368 -19.94 -13.99 42.52
C HIS A 368 -20.97 -12.98 42.96
N PHE A 369 -20.63 -11.70 42.80
CA PHE A 369 -21.51 -10.58 43.12
C PHE A 369 -21.84 -9.81 41.83
N PRO A 370 -23.10 -9.89 41.33
CA PRO A 370 -23.50 -9.22 40.10
C PRO A 370 -23.87 -7.75 40.31
N LEU A 371 -23.62 -6.94 39.29
CA LEU A 371 -24.04 -5.55 39.16
C LEU A 371 -24.62 -5.35 37.75
N VAL A 372 -25.88 -4.95 37.67
CA VAL A 372 -26.55 -4.64 36.39
C VAL A 372 -26.34 -3.17 36.05
N LEU A 373 -25.95 -2.90 34.81
CA LEU A 373 -25.56 -1.59 34.30
C LEU A 373 -26.33 -1.29 33.00
N GLN A 374 -26.62 -0.02 32.77
CA GLN A 374 -27.23 0.46 31.53
C GLN A 374 -26.96 1.96 31.36
N THR A 375 -26.35 2.34 30.24
CA THR A 375 -26.10 3.75 29.91
C THR A 375 -27.28 4.31 29.09
N PRO A 376 -27.81 5.51 29.37
CA PRO A 376 -28.95 6.04 28.62
C PRO A 376 -28.67 6.23 27.11
N GLU A 377 -29.67 5.92 26.28
CA GLU A 377 -29.57 6.06 24.80
C GLU A 377 -29.20 7.48 24.34
N ARG A 378 -29.46 8.52 25.15
CA ARG A 378 -29.20 9.93 24.79
C ARG A 378 -27.74 10.23 24.46
N PHE A 379 -26.81 9.43 24.98
CA PHE A 379 -25.38 9.58 24.74
C PHE A 379 -24.89 8.89 23.48
N PHE A 380 -25.76 8.19 22.76
CA PHE A 380 -25.36 7.32 21.67
C PHE A 380 -26.09 7.63 20.37
N LEU A 381 -25.36 7.53 19.27
CA LEU A 381 -25.87 7.46 17.92
C LEU A 381 -26.04 6.00 17.52
N ARG A 382 -27.20 5.62 16.98
CA ARG A 382 -27.36 4.35 16.27
C ARG A 382 -27.01 4.56 14.80
N PRO A 383 -25.83 4.12 14.32
CA PRO A 383 -25.53 4.21 12.91
C PRO A 383 -26.57 3.41 12.13
N ALA A 384 -27.18 4.03 11.11
CA ALA A 384 -28.03 3.30 10.19
C ALA A 384 -27.22 2.16 9.55
N ALA A 385 -27.79 0.96 9.47
CA ALA A 385 -27.13 -0.16 8.81
C ALA A 385 -26.68 0.29 7.41
N PRO A 386 -25.38 0.21 7.06
CA PRO A 386 -24.93 0.68 5.75
C PRO A 386 -25.66 -0.09 4.66
N ASP A 387 -26.15 0.63 3.65
CA ASP A 387 -26.77 0.03 2.48
C ASP A 387 -25.84 -1.03 1.89
N ARG A 388 -26.35 -2.26 1.71
CA ARG A 388 -25.61 -3.34 1.05
C ARG A 388 -25.41 -2.98 -0.43
N ILE A 389 -24.31 -2.30 -0.72
CA ILE A 389 -23.85 -2.04 -2.08
C ILE A 389 -23.40 -3.37 -2.68
N SER A 390 -23.87 -3.72 -3.88
CA SER A 390 -23.47 -4.96 -4.54
C SER A 390 -21.94 -5.01 -4.77
N PRO A 391 -21.29 -6.19 -4.77
CA PRO A 391 -19.84 -6.32 -4.99
C PRO A 391 -19.35 -5.63 -6.27
N VAL A 392 -20.16 -5.64 -7.33
CA VAL A 392 -19.88 -4.95 -8.60
C VAL A 392 -19.90 -3.43 -8.42
N GLN A 393 -20.89 -2.90 -7.70
CA GLN A 393 -20.94 -1.45 -7.40
C GLN A 393 -19.78 -1.04 -6.49
N GLN A 394 -19.36 -1.90 -5.56
CA GLN A 394 -18.20 -1.64 -4.71
C GLN A 394 -16.90 -1.66 -5.52
N ALA A 395 -16.71 -2.64 -6.43
CA ALA A 395 -15.57 -2.68 -7.34
C ALA A 395 -15.51 -1.45 -8.27
N LEU A 396 -16.67 -1.01 -8.78
CA LEU A 396 -16.80 0.20 -9.59
C LEU A 396 -16.48 1.48 -8.79
N ARG A 397 -16.94 1.59 -7.54
CA ARG A 397 -16.63 2.74 -6.67
C ARG A 397 -15.15 2.78 -6.30
N ASN A 398 -14.59 1.64 -5.88
CA ASN A 398 -13.20 1.53 -5.47
C ASN A 398 -12.23 1.85 -6.62
N ARG A 399 -12.58 1.47 -7.86
CA ARG A 399 -11.78 1.79 -9.06
C ARG A 399 -12.34 2.94 -9.89
N ALA A 400 -13.23 3.77 -9.34
CA ALA A 400 -13.90 4.81 -10.12
C ALA A 400 -12.90 5.77 -10.79
N ALA A 401 -11.89 6.23 -10.03
CA ALA A 401 -10.84 7.10 -10.55
C ALA A 401 -10.03 6.42 -11.69
N ASP A 402 -9.65 5.16 -11.48
CA ASP A 402 -8.94 4.35 -12.49
C ASP A 402 -9.78 4.21 -13.78
N LEU A 403 -11.08 3.98 -13.65
CA LEU A 403 -12.00 3.82 -14.78
C LEU A 403 -12.21 5.13 -15.55
N TRP A 404 -12.30 6.27 -14.87
CA TRP A 404 -12.35 7.59 -15.52
C TRP A 404 -11.06 7.89 -16.29
N ALA A 405 -9.91 7.64 -15.66
CA ALA A 405 -8.61 7.81 -16.30
C ALA A 405 -8.44 6.89 -17.52
N LEU A 406 -8.83 5.61 -17.39
CA LEU A 406 -8.82 4.63 -18.46
C LEU A 406 -9.78 5.04 -19.60
N GLY A 407 -11.00 5.45 -19.28
CA GLY A 407 -11.98 5.93 -20.26
C GLY A 407 -11.47 7.13 -21.06
N GLY A 408 -10.87 8.11 -20.38
CA GLY A 408 -10.22 9.26 -21.01
C GLY A 408 -9.05 8.85 -21.92
N PHE A 409 -8.18 7.97 -21.44
CA PHE A 409 -7.06 7.44 -22.22
C PHE A 409 -7.51 6.68 -23.47
N LEU A 410 -8.48 5.76 -23.34
CA LEU A 410 -9.02 4.98 -24.45
C LEU A 410 -9.73 5.88 -25.47
N GLY A 411 -10.51 6.85 -25.00
CA GLY A 411 -11.16 7.84 -25.86
C GLY A 411 -10.16 8.67 -26.67
N LEU A 412 -9.11 9.17 -26.01
CA LEU A 412 -8.03 9.91 -26.66
C LEU A 412 -7.26 9.06 -27.67
N LEU A 413 -6.94 7.81 -27.31
CA LEU A 413 -6.24 6.88 -28.19
C LEU A 413 -7.08 6.56 -29.43
N MET A 414 -8.38 6.28 -29.26
CA MET A 414 -9.29 6.05 -30.38
C MET A 414 -9.41 7.29 -31.29
N ALA A 415 -9.54 8.49 -30.72
CA ALA A 415 -9.56 9.73 -31.48
C ALA A 415 -8.26 9.96 -32.26
N ALA A 416 -7.11 9.71 -31.63
CA ALA A 416 -5.79 9.82 -32.26
C ALA A 416 -5.63 8.83 -33.42
N LEU A 417 -6.14 7.61 -33.30
CA LEU A 417 -6.11 6.59 -34.36
C LEU A 417 -7.12 6.85 -35.48
N LEU A 418 -8.28 7.45 -35.20
CA LEU A 418 -9.15 7.99 -36.25
C LEU A 418 -8.44 9.10 -37.02
N ALA A 419 -7.63 9.92 -36.34
CA ALA A 419 -6.79 10.97 -36.91
C ALA A 419 -5.35 10.50 -37.25
N GLN A 420 -5.15 9.21 -37.57
CA GLN A 420 -3.82 8.61 -37.71
C GLN A 420 -2.84 9.35 -38.65
N SER A 421 -3.31 10.03 -39.72
CA SER A 421 -2.42 10.81 -40.61
C SER A 421 -1.85 12.03 -39.90
N ARG A 422 -2.65 12.71 -39.07
CA ARG A 422 -2.17 13.84 -38.25
C ARG A 422 -1.18 13.34 -37.19
N LEU A 423 -1.49 12.22 -36.54
CA LEU A 423 -0.61 11.60 -35.55
C LEU A 423 0.73 11.19 -36.16
N ALA A 424 0.70 10.52 -37.31
CA ALA A 424 1.90 10.06 -38.02
C ALA A 424 2.73 11.20 -38.62
N GLY A 425 2.11 12.34 -38.93
CA GLY A 425 2.77 13.54 -39.45
C GLY A 425 3.51 14.38 -38.40
N LEU A 426 3.41 14.06 -37.11
CA LEU A 426 4.15 14.76 -36.06
C LEU A 426 5.66 14.56 -36.24
N ARG A 427 6.44 15.65 -36.18
CA ARG A 427 7.91 15.58 -36.18
C ARG A 427 8.46 14.72 -35.04
N ALA A 428 7.73 14.69 -33.92
CA ALA A 428 8.02 13.89 -32.74
C ALA A 428 7.19 12.58 -32.67
N PHE A 429 6.76 12.00 -33.81
CA PHE A 429 5.91 10.81 -33.81
C PHE A 429 6.48 9.63 -33.00
N THR A 430 7.76 9.27 -33.21
CA THR A 430 8.39 8.14 -32.51
C THR A 430 8.40 8.33 -30.98
N PRO A 431 8.88 9.45 -30.41
CA PRO A 431 8.80 9.64 -28.97
C PRO A 431 7.36 9.75 -28.44
N VAL A 432 6.42 10.33 -29.19
CA VAL A 432 4.99 10.35 -28.81
C VAL A 432 4.42 8.94 -28.74
N ARG A 433 4.71 8.09 -29.73
CA ARG A 433 4.29 6.68 -29.75
C ARG A 433 4.88 5.93 -28.56
N LEU A 434 6.18 6.08 -28.28
CA LEU A 434 6.80 5.44 -27.13
C LEU A 434 6.22 5.96 -25.81
N GLY A 435 5.89 7.25 -25.71
CA GLY A 435 5.19 7.80 -24.55
C GLY A 435 3.83 7.13 -24.31
N ILE A 436 3.02 6.95 -25.36
CA ILE A 436 1.75 6.22 -25.27
C ILE A 436 1.99 4.77 -24.82
N LEU A 437 2.99 4.10 -25.38
CA LEU A 437 3.33 2.72 -25.01
C LEU A 437 3.87 2.61 -23.57
N CYS A 438 4.58 3.62 -23.05
CA CYS A 438 4.98 3.69 -21.63
C CYS A 438 3.75 3.74 -20.73
N VAL A 439 2.76 4.58 -21.05
CA VAL A 439 1.49 4.64 -20.31
C VAL A 439 0.78 3.29 -20.33
N VAL A 440 0.81 2.59 -21.47
CA VAL A 440 0.22 1.25 -21.59
C VAL A 440 0.93 0.22 -20.71
N ILE A 441 2.25 0.29 -20.57
CA ILE A 441 3.01 -0.61 -19.69
C ILE A 441 2.72 -0.29 -18.22
N GLY A 442 2.84 0.98 -17.82
CA GLY A 442 2.70 1.39 -16.42
C GLY A 442 1.25 1.41 -15.95
N PHE A 443 0.42 2.24 -16.57
CA PHE A 443 -0.96 2.44 -16.14
C PHE A 443 -1.89 1.29 -16.54
N VAL A 444 -1.88 0.87 -17.81
CA VAL A 444 -2.78 -0.22 -18.26
C VAL A 444 -2.27 -1.58 -17.79
N GLY A 445 -0.97 -1.84 -17.87
CA GLY A 445 -0.34 -3.11 -17.49
C GLY A 445 -0.16 -3.23 -15.97
N PHE A 446 0.86 -2.58 -15.42
CA PHE A 446 1.30 -2.80 -14.04
C PHE A 446 0.30 -2.33 -12.98
N TRP A 447 -0.35 -1.17 -13.17
CA TRP A 447 -1.34 -0.63 -12.24
C TRP A 447 -2.75 -1.21 -12.46
N GLY A 448 -3.21 -1.14 -13.71
CA GLY A 448 -4.55 -1.53 -14.09
C GLY A 448 -4.79 -3.03 -14.20
N GLN A 449 -3.72 -3.82 -14.36
CA GLN A 449 -3.78 -5.27 -14.63
C GLN A 449 -4.58 -5.63 -15.90
N GLY A 450 -4.67 -4.68 -16.84
CA GLY A 450 -5.48 -4.74 -18.06
C GLY A 450 -4.90 -5.56 -19.21
N GLN A 451 -4.07 -6.57 -18.94
CA GLN A 451 -3.46 -7.40 -19.97
C GLN A 451 -4.43 -8.50 -20.42
N LEU A 452 -5.00 -8.35 -21.62
CA LEU A 452 -5.82 -9.41 -22.20
C LEU A 452 -4.99 -10.67 -22.45
N SER A 453 -5.61 -11.83 -22.21
CA SER A 453 -5.01 -13.16 -22.38
C SER A 453 -5.98 -14.11 -23.08
N ILE A 454 -5.44 -15.20 -23.65
CA ILE A 454 -6.23 -16.33 -24.13
C ILE A 454 -7.10 -16.95 -23.02
N VAL A 455 -6.71 -16.82 -21.75
CA VAL A 455 -7.49 -17.30 -20.60
C VAL A 455 -8.89 -16.70 -20.59
N THR A 456 -9.02 -15.40 -20.84
CA THR A 456 -10.33 -14.75 -20.86
C THR A 456 -11.19 -15.23 -22.03
N VAL A 457 -10.57 -15.53 -23.18
CA VAL A 457 -11.29 -16.12 -24.33
C VAL A 457 -11.80 -17.52 -23.98
N MET A 458 -10.98 -18.33 -23.29
CA MET A 458 -11.39 -19.65 -22.81
C MET A 458 -12.49 -19.55 -21.73
N ALA A 459 -12.40 -18.56 -20.84
CA ALA A 459 -13.40 -18.29 -19.81
C ALA A 459 -14.75 -17.90 -20.42
N VAL A 460 -14.75 -17.01 -21.43
CA VAL A 460 -15.97 -16.66 -22.18
C VAL A 460 -16.53 -17.88 -22.91
N ALA A 461 -15.68 -18.66 -23.59
CA ALA A 461 -16.11 -19.85 -24.32
C ALA A 461 -16.74 -20.90 -23.40
N ARG A 462 -16.19 -21.11 -22.19
CA ARG A 462 -16.79 -21.98 -21.18
C ARG A 462 -18.06 -21.39 -20.58
N GLY A 463 -18.05 -20.11 -20.20
CA GLY A 463 -19.19 -19.43 -19.60
C GLY A 463 -20.44 -19.41 -20.49
N LEU A 464 -20.26 -19.33 -21.82
CA LEU A 464 -21.34 -19.48 -22.79
C LEU A 464 -21.96 -20.88 -22.83
N VAL A 465 -21.21 -21.91 -22.41
CA VAL A 465 -21.67 -23.30 -22.35
C VAL A 465 -22.23 -23.64 -20.96
N SER A 466 -21.65 -23.08 -19.89
CA SER A 466 -22.01 -23.35 -18.49
C SER A 466 -23.00 -22.36 -17.88
N GLY A 467 -23.42 -21.32 -18.62
CA GLY A 467 -24.51 -20.43 -18.22
C GLY A 467 -24.14 -19.23 -17.36
N GLY A 468 -22.87 -18.80 -17.29
CA GLY A 468 -22.47 -17.65 -16.46
C GLY A 468 -21.19 -16.97 -16.93
N LEU A 469 -21.22 -15.64 -17.04
CA LEU A 469 -20.07 -14.76 -17.36
C LEU A 469 -19.70 -13.83 -16.19
N GLU A 470 -20.14 -14.17 -14.98
CA GLU A 470 -20.08 -13.32 -13.79
C GLU A 470 -18.66 -12.99 -13.35
N VAL A 471 -17.72 -13.92 -13.58
CA VAL A 471 -16.27 -13.73 -13.34
C VAL A 471 -15.71 -12.48 -14.06
N LEU A 472 -16.30 -12.06 -15.18
CA LEU A 472 -15.86 -10.87 -15.92
C LEU A 472 -16.31 -9.55 -15.30
N LEU A 473 -17.34 -9.55 -14.44
CA LEU A 473 -17.86 -8.33 -13.82
C LEU A 473 -17.03 -7.89 -12.60
N TYR A 474 -16.24 -8.79 -12.02
CA TYR A 474 -15.36 -8.47 -10.88
C TYR A 474 -14.11 -7.68 -11.28
N ASP A 475 -13.73 -7.65 -12.56
CA ASP A 475 -12.66 -6.81 -13.10
C ASP A 475 -13.23 -5.74 -14.07
N PRO A 476 -13.77 -4.63 -13.55
CA PRO A 476 -14.34 -3.58 -14.40
C PRO A 476 -13.29 -2.91 -15.29
N PHE A 477 -12.01 -2.93 -14.89
CA PHE A 477 -10.91 -2.34 -15.65
C PHE A 477 -10.58 -3.19 -16.89
N GLY A 478 -10.37 -4.50 -16.70
CA GLY A 478 -10.18 -5.45 -17.79
C GLY A 478 -11.39 -5.53 -18.73
N LEU A 479 -12.61 -5.44 -18.19
CA LEU A 479 -13.85 -5.40 -18.97
C LEU A 479 -13.91 -4.18 -19.90
N ALA A 480 -13.51 -3.00 -19.41
CA ALA A 480 -13.43 -1.78 -20.23
C ALA A 480 -12.41 -1.93 -21.37
N ILE A 481 -11.26 -2.57 -21.11
CA ILE A 481 -10.26 -2.87 -22.14
C ILE A 481 -10.78 -3.88 -23.16
N TRP A 482 -11.51 -4.91 -22.73
CA TRP A 482 -12.18 -5.84 -23.64
C TRP A 482 -13.20 -5.13 -24.54
N GLY A 483 -14.01 -4.23 -23.97
CA GLY A 483 -14.94 -3.41 -24.72
C GLY A 483 -14.23 -2.57 -25.79
N ALA A 484 -13.17 -1.86 -25.41
CA ALA A 484 -12.38 -1.06 -26.34
C ALA A 484 -11.65 -1.92 -27.38
N ALA A 485 -11.09 -3.06 -26.98
CA ALA A 485 -10.45 -4.02 -27.88
C ALA A 485 -11.46 -4.59 -28.88
N GLY A 486 -12.70 -4.87 -28.47
CA GLY A 486 -13.79 -5.31 -29.35
C GLY A 486 -14.19 -4.26 -30.37
N ILE A 487 -14.35 -3.00 -29.95
CA ILE A 487 -14.61 -1.88 -30.88
C ILE A 487 -13.42 -1.72 -31.84
N GLY A 488 -12.20 -1.74 -31.31
CA GLY A 488 -10.97 -1.62 -32.09
C GLY A 488 -10.78 -2.76 -33.09
N PHE A 489 -11.19 -3.97 -32.72
CA PHE A 489 -11.18 -5.16 -33.56
C PHE A 489 -12.05 -4.98 -34.81
N LEU A 490 -13.21 -4.31 -34.71
CA LEU A 490 -14.09 -4.04 -35.86
C LEU A 490 -13.58 -2.88 -36.74
N LEU A 491 -12.95 -1.87 -36.15
CA LEU A 491 -12.50 -0.68 -36.87
C LEU A 491 -11.11 -0.87 -37.49
N TRP A 492 -10.15 -1.30 -36.70
CA TRP A 492 -8.73 -1.38 -37.05
C TRP A 492 -8.18 -2.81 -37.08
N GLY A 493 -9.01 -3.81 -36.82
CA GLY A 493 -8.58 -5.20 -36.68
C GLY A 493 -7.67 -5.38 -35.46
N ARG A 494 -6.69 -6.27 -35.58
CA ARG A 494 -5.67 -6.47 -34.51
C ARG A 494 -4.80 -5.26 -34.23
N GLY A 495 -4.78 -4.27 -35.14
CA GLY A 495 -3.89 -3.11 -35.08
C GLY A 495 -4.16 -2.21 -33.88
N PHE A 496 -5.39 -2.18 -33.35
CA PHE A 496 -5.70 -1.40 -32.15
C PHE A 496 -5.10 -2.04 -30.89
N PHE A 497 -5.55 -3.25 -30.55
CA PHE A 497 -5.15 -3.90 -29.30
C PHE A 497 -3.67 -4.29 -29.32
N CYS A 498 -3.28 -5.16 -30.25
CA CYS A 498 -1.91 -5.64 -30.30
C CYS A 498 -0.97 -4.43 -30.47
N GLY A 499 -1.34 -3.49 -31.34
CA GLY A 499 -0.60 -2.29 -31.74
C GLY A 499 -0.23 -1.29 -30.67
N TRP A 500 -1.24 -0.94 -29.87
CA TRP A 500 -1.26 0.26 -29.06
C TRP A 500 -1.75 0.02 -27.63
N LEU A 501 -2.46 -1.07 -27.35
CA LEU A 501 -3.08 -1.30 -26.05
C LEU A 501 -2.50 -2.50 -25.29
N CYS A 502 -1.74 -3.38 -25.94
CA CYS A 502 -1.15 -4.57 -25.32
C CYS A 502 0.16 -4.23 -24.57
N PRO A 503 0.20 -4.33 -23.22
CA PRO A 503 1.40 -4.05 -22.42
C PRO A 503 2.61 -4.91 -22.81
N PHE A 504 2.44 -6.22 -22.94
CA PHE A 504 3.55 -7.08 -23.36
C PHE A 504 4.05 -6.75 -24.77
N GLY A 505 3.12 -6.44 -25.68
CA GLY A 505 3.46 -5.95 -27.02
C GLY A 505 4.27 -4.66 -26.97
N ALA A 506 3.93 -3.72 -26.10
CA ALA A 506 4.67 -2.49 -25.87
C ALA A 506 6.10 -2.77 -25.37
N MET A 507 6.28 -3.67 -24.38
CA MET A 507 7.60 -4.08 -23.89
C MET A 507 8.50 -4.62 -25.01
N GLN A 508 7.96 -5.42 -25.92
CA GLN A 508 8.70 -5.92 -27.08
C GLN A 508 9.17 -4.83 -28.04
N GLU A 509 8.42 -3.72 -28.13
CA GLU A 509 8.81 -2.56 -28.93
C GLU A 509 9.93 -1.77 -28.28
N PHE A 510 9.86 -1.56 -26.95
CA PHE A 510 10.98 -1.00 -26.18
C PHE A 510 12.23 -1.87 -26.30
N ALA A 511 12.11 -3.19 -26.17
CA ALA A 511 13.21 -4.11 -26.35
C ALA A 511 13.84 -3.99 -27.75
N HIS A 512 13.02 -3.82 -28.80
CA HIS A 512 13.55 -3.56 -30.14
C HIS A 512 14.38 -2.29 -30.19
N HIS A 513 13.89 -1.18 -29.64
CA HIS A 513 14.62 0.09 -29.61
C HIS A 513 15.88 0.02 -28.75
N ALA A 514 15.84 -0.67 -27.61
CA ALA A 514 17.01 -0.97 -26.81
C ALA A 514 18.04 -1.78 -27.61
N GLY A 515 17.60 -2.79 -28.38
CA GLY A 515 18.48 -3.53 -29.29
C GLY A 515 19.09 -2.65 -30.40
N ARG A 516 18.40 -1.60 -30.85
CA ARG A 516 18.96 -0.62 -31.79
C ARG A 516 19.98 0.30 -31.11
N LEU A 517 19.72 0.71 -29.88
CA LEU A 517 20.64 1.50 -29.07
C LEU A 517 21.94 0.73 -28.80
N LEU A 518 21.83 -0.56 -28.49
CA LEU A 518 22.95 -1.49 -28.29
C LEU A 518 23.60 -1.97 -29.60
N ARG A 519 23.17 -1.45 -30.76
CA ARG A 519 23.71 -1.77 -32.09
C ARG A 519 23.68 -3.26 -32.46
N LEU A 520 22.73 -4.02 -31.91
CA LEU A 520 22.56 -5.44 -32.25
C LEU A 520 22.13 -5.61 -33.72
N PRO A 521 22.46 -6.72 -34.40
CA PRO A 521 21.97 -6.98 -35.75
C PRO A 521 20.44 -7.12 -35.79
N ARG A 522 19.81 -6.88 -36.95
CA ARG A 522 18.42 -7.27 -37.20
C ARG A 522 18.44 -8.64 -37.85
N ILE A 523 17.87 -9.63 -37.18
CA ILE A 523 17.82 -11.01 -37.68
C ILE A 523 16.36 -11.30 -38.06
N GLU A 524 16.10 -11.44 -39.35
CA GLU A 524 14.79 -11.87 -39.85
C GLU A 524 14.85 -13.35 -40.26
N PRO A 525 13.88 -14.18 -39.85
CA PRO A 525 13.86 -15.57 -40.26
C PRO A 525 13.68 -15.70 -41.78
N PRO A 526 14.31 -16.70 -42.42
CA PRO A 526 14.12 -16.95 -43.85
C PRO A 526 12.64 -17.19 -44.17
N ALA A 527 12.22 -16.84 -45.39
CA ALA A 527 10.80 -16.79 -45.76
C ALA A 527 10.02 -18.11 -45.55
N SER A 528 10.70 -19.26 -45.66
CA SER A 528 10.13 -20.57 -45.34
C SER A 528 9.82 -20.73 -43.85
N LEU A 529 10.80 -20.47 -42.98
CA LEU A 529 10.66 -20.51 -41.53
C LEU A 529 9.64 -19.47 -41.03
N ALA A 530 9.70 -18.25 -41.57
CA ALA A 530 8.74 -17.19 -41.24
C ALA A 530 7.30 -17.61 -41.54
N ARG A 531 7.06 -18.39 -42.62
CA ARG A 531 5.72 -18.89 -42.96
C ARG A 531 5.25 -19.98 -42.00
N VAL A 532 6.14 -20.86 -41.56
CA VAL A 532 5.83 -21.90 -40.56
C VAL A 532 5.53 -21.26 -39.20
N LEU A 533 6.35 -20.31 -38.77
CA LEU A 533 6.17 -19.60 -37.50
C LEU A 533 4.84 -18.81 -37.41
N LEU A 534 4.22 -18.46 -38.53
CA LEU A 534 2.89 -17.82 -38.50
C LEU A 534 1.78 -18.77 -38.06
N TRP A 535 1.97 -20.09 -38.19
CA TRP A 535 0.99 -21.12 -37.80
C TRP A 535 1.10 -21.53 -36.32
N THR A 536 2.20 -21.22 -35.64
CA THR A 536 2.39 -21.67 -34.25
C THR A 536 1.37 -21.05 -33.29
N GLY A 537 1.08 -19.74 -33.41
CA GLY A 537 0.04 -19.08 -32.61
C GLY A 537 -1.37 -19.65 -32.81
N PRO A 538 -1.88 -19.82 -34.05
CA PRO A 538 -3.15 -20.50 -34.29
C PRO A 538 -3.22 -21.92 -33.74
N VAL A 539 -2.17 -22.73 -33.93
CA VAL A 539 -2.10 -24.10 -33.38
C VAL A 539 -2.15 -24.06 -31.86
N ALA A 540 -1.40 -23.16 -31.23
CA ALA A 540 -1.42 -22.97 -29.78
C ALA A 540 -2.81 -22.55 -29.26
N ALA A 541 -3.49 -21.62 -29.95
CA ALA A 541 -4.83 -21.18 -29.57
C ALA A 541 -5.85 -22.34 -29.63
N VAL A 542 -5.85 -23.13 -30.71
CA VAL A 542 -6.73 -24.31 -30.84
C VAL A 542 -6.41 -25.36 -29.79
N ALA A 543 -5.12 -25.64 -29.55
CA ALA A 543 -4.70 -26.59 -28.53
C ALA A 543 -5.12 -26.16 -27.11
N LEU A 544 -4.99 -24.88 -26.77
CA LEU A 544 -5.42 -24.34 -25.49
C LEU A 544 -6.92 -24.43 -25.28
N VAL A 545 -7.71 -24.07 -26.30
CA VAL A 545 -9.16 -24.22 -26.26
C VAL A 545 -9.52 -25.71 -26.10
N ALA A 546 -8.86 -26.62 -26.81
CA ALA A 546 -9.07 -28.05 -26.64
C ALA A 546 -8.74 -28.53 -25.21
N VAL A 547 -7.61 -28.11 -24.62
CA VAL A 547 -7.27 -28.40 -23.22
C VAL A 547 -8.32 -27.83 -22.27
N ALA A 548 -8.84 -26.62 -22.55
CA ALA A 548 -9.88 -26.03 -21.73
C ALA A 548 -11.20 -26.82 -21.74
N PHE A 549 -11.52 -27.57 -22.79
CA PHE A 549 -12.72 -28.42 -22.78
C PHE A 549 -12.44 -29.86 -22.35
N LEU A 550 -11.29 -30.43 -22.72
CA LEU A 550 -10.96 -31.84 -22.51
C LEU A 550 -10.26 -32.12 -21.17
N ALA A 551 -9.51 -31.16 -20.63
CA ALA A 551 -8.76 -31.31 -19.38
C ALA A 551 -8.71 -29.99 -18.58
N PRO A 552 -9.84 -29.56 -17.99
CA PRO A 552 -9.95 -28.23 -17.38
C PRO A 552 -8.90 -27.89 -16.33
N GLN A 553 -8.49 -28.88 -15.53
CA GLN A 553 -7.49 -28.78 -14.48
C GLN A 553 -6.08 -28.43 -14.99
N HIS A 554 -5.80 -28.62 -16.28
CA HIS A 554 -4.51 -28.27 -16.90
C HIS A 554 -4.57 -26.95 -17.69
N ALA A 555 -5.74 -26.31 -17.81
CA ALA A 555 -5.93 -25.14 -18.67
C ALA A 555 -5.10 -23.93 -18.20
N GLU A 556 -4.99 -23.72 -16.89
CA GLU A 556 -4.19 -22.61 -16.33
C GLU A 556 -2.70 -22.83 -16.54
N ALA A 557 -2.20 -24.05 -16.28
CA ALA A 557 -0.80 -24.40 -16.51
C ALA A 557 -0.42 -24.29 -18.00
N ALA A 558 -1.30 -24.72 -18.89
CA ALA A 558 -1.09 -24.60 -20.33
C ALA A 558 -1.10 -23.14 -20.81
N ALA A 559 -1.89 -22.27 -20.18
CA ALA A 559 -1.97 -20.85 -20.51
C ALA A 559 -0.67 -20.07 -20.22
N GLU A 560 0.25 -20.61 -19.41
CA GLU A 560 1.59 -20.04 -19.17
C GLU A 560 2.46 -19.96 -20.43
N ILE A 561 2.02 -20.57 -21.55
CA ILE A 561 2.60 -20.28 -22.88
C ILE A 561 2.61 -18.79 -23.20
N GLU A 562 1.62 -18.05 -22.69
CA GLU A 562 1.60 -16.59 -22.70
C GLU A 562 2.42 -16.06 -21.52
N PRO A 563 3.54 -15.36 -21.76
CA PRO A 563 4.39 -14.82 -20.69
C PRO A 563 3.75 -13.63 -19.96
N PHE A 564 2.46 -13.38 -20.16
CA PHE A 564 1.71 -12.22 -19.69
C PHE A 564 1.56 -12.21 -18.17
N LYS A 565 1.24 -13.35 -17.56
CA LYS A 565 1.13 -13.48 -16.10
C LYS A 565 2.46 -13.17 -15.41
N THR A 566 3.56 -13.69 -15.95
CA THR A 566 4.91 -13.39 -15.45
C THR A 566 5.31 -11.94 -15.67
N ALA A 567 5.12 -11.42 -16.88
CA ALA A 567 5.63 -10.11 -17.25
C ALA A 567 4.80 -8.92 -16.74
N ILE A 568 3.48 -9.07 -16.59
CA ILE A 568 2.56 -7.99 -16.20
C ILE A 568 1.95 -8.24 -14.82
N THR A 569 1.36 -9.42 -14.61
CA THR A 569 0.58 -9.70 -13.39
C THR A 569 1.43 -9.89 -12.15
N MET A 570 2.56 -10.56 -12.30
CA MET A 570 3.47 -10.85 -11.19
C MET A 570 4.72 -9.96 -11.22
N HIS A 571 4.79 -8.95 -12.09
CA HIS A 571 5.93 -8.02 -12.20
C HIS A 571 7.32 -8.69 -12.22
N PHE A 572 7.45 -9.84 -12.91
CA PHE A 572 8.65 -10.67 -12.94
C PHE A 572 9.08 -11.28 -11.60
N ASP A 573 8.16 -11.42 -10.64
CA ASP A 573 8.34 -12.14 -9.38
C ASP A 573 7.77 -13.57 -9.49
N ARG A 574 8.56 -14.47 -10.10
CA ARG A 574 8.19 -15.87 -10.36
C ARG A 574 9.43 -16.78 -10.30
N PRO A 575 9.25 -18.11 -10.14
CA PRO A 575 10.34 -19.06 -10.28
C PRO A 575 11.08 -18.94 -11.61
N TRP A 576 12.38 -19.20 -11.59
CA TRP A 576 13.31 -18.94 -12.70
C TRP A 576 12.89 -19.48 -14.08
N PRO A 577 12.20 -20.64 -14.26
CA PRO A 577 11.82 -21.11 -15.59
C PRO A 577 10.86 -20.16 -16.30
N TYR A 578 9.90 -19.59 -15.54
CA TYR A 578 8.93 -18.63 -16.07
C TYR A 578 9.59 -17.30 -16.41
N LEU A 579 10.57 -16.86 -15.61
CA LEU A 579 11.37 -15.66 -15.88
C LEU A 579 12.19 -15.80 -17.15
N ILE A 580 12.90 -16.93 -17.32
CA ILE A 580 13.68 -17.20 -18.53
C ILE A 580 12.76 -17.21 -19.75
N TRP A 581 11.57 -17.81 -19.67
CA TRP A 581 10.61 -17.82 -20.77
C TRP A 581 10.17 -16.40 -21.16
N ALA A 582 9.73 -15.59 -20.19
CA ALA A 582 9.28 -14.22 -20.44
C ALA A 582 10.40 -13.31 -20.94
N MET A 583 11.54 -13.29 -20.23
CA MET A 583 12.71 -12.47 -20.59
C MET A 583 13.34 -12.93 -21.89
N GLY A 584 13.33 -14.23 -22.19
CA GLY A 584 13.81 -14.78 -23.45
C GLY A 584 13.05 -14.20 -24.65
N TRP A 585 11.72 -14.13 -24.58
CA TRP A 585 10.92 -13.54 -25.66
C TRP A 585 11.07 -12.02 -25.78
N ILE A 586 11.35 -11.32 -24.67
CA ILE A 586 11.71 -9.90 -24.69
C ILE A 586 13.09 -9.72 -25.36
N ALA A 587 14.08 -10.53 -24.99
CA ALA A 587 15.43 -10.51 -25.58
C ALA A 587 15.41 -10.83 -27.08
N VAL A 588 14.63 -11.83 -27.51
CA VAL A 588 14.40 -12.12 -28.94
C VAL A 588 13.88 -10.88 -29.68
N SER A 589 13.05 -10.06 -29.02
CA SER A 589 12.48 -8.85 -29.63
C SER A 589 13.49 -7.75 -29.93
N MET A 590 14.69 -7.81 -29.31
CA MET A 590 15.80 -6.89 -29.58
C MET A 590 16.39 -7.08 -30.98
N VAL A 591 16.39 -8.33 -31.49
CA VAL A 591 16.91 -8.71 -32.82
C VAL A 591 15.82 -8.96 -33.85
N TRP A 592 14.65 -9.44 -33.41
CA TRP A 592 13.50 -9.76 -34.27
C TRP A 592 12.24 -9.03 -33.78
N PHE A 593 11.82 -7.99 -34.51
CA PHE A 593 10.76 -7.08 -34.07
C PHE A 593 9.45 -7.80 -33.69
N LYS A 594 9.10 -7.74 -32.39
CA LYS A 594 7.94 -8.38 -31.75
C LYS A 594 7.80 -9.87 -32.10
N GLY A 595 8.88 -10.63 -31.92
CA GLY A 595 8.97 -12.05 -32.28
C GLY A 595 7.83 -12.89 -31.72
N PHE A 596 7.58 -12.85 -30.41
CA PHE A 596 6.49 -13.62 -29.78
C PHE A 596 5.11 -13.26 -30.32
N CYS A 597 4.76 -11.96 -30.35
CA CYS A 597 3.47 -11.48 -30.84
C CYS A 597 3.24 -11.79 -32.32
N ARG A 598 4.31 -12.09 -33.07
CA ARG A 598 4.27 -12.47 -34.49
C ARG A 598 4.16 -13.98 -34.70
N SER A 599 4.79 -14.80 -33.86
CA SER A 599 4.79 -16.25 -34.02
C SER A 599 3.81 -16.94 -33.07
N LEU A 600 4.15 -17.01 -31.79
CA LEU A 600 3.61 -17.97 -30.83
C LEU A 600 2.38 -17.47 -30.07
N CYS A 601 2.16 -16.16 -30.00
CA CYS A 601 1.08 -15.56 -29.21
C CYS A 601 -0.32 -16.07 -29.60
N PRO A 602 -0.99 -16.88 -28.75
CA PRO A 602 -2.30 -17.45 -29.03
C PRO A 602 -3.39 -16.38 -29.11
N LEU A 603 -3.44 -15.44 -28.15
CA LEU A 603 -4.36 -14.31 -28.23
C LEU A 603 -4.13 -13.47 -29.50
N GLY A 604 -2.86 -13.22 -29.84
CA GLY A 604 -2.49 -12.49 -31.06
C GLY A 604 -2.98 -13.17 -32.34
N ALA A 605 -3.06 -14.50 -32.35
CA ALA A 605 -3.63 -15.29 -33.43
C ALA A 605 -5.15 -15.13 -33.54
N VAL A 606 -5.87 -15.19 -32.42
CA VAL A 606 -7.32 -14.88 -32.36
C VAL A 606 -7.59 -13.48 -32.91
N MET A 607 -6.76 -12.50 -32.52
CA MET A 607 -6.91 -11.12 -32.98
C MET A 607 -6.72 -10.96 -34.51
N ARG A 608 -6.02 -11.87 -35.20
CA ARG A 608 -5.87 -11.82 -36.67
C ARG A 608 -7.21 -11.93 -37.41
N LEU A 609 -8.21 -12.57 -36.79
CA LEU A 609 -9.57 -12.64 -37.33
C LEU A 609 -10.18 -11.24 -37.54
N GLY A 610 -9.81 -10.26 -36.72
CA GLY A 610 -10.26 -8.88 -36.85
C GLY A 610 -9.75 -8.22 -38.13
N GLY A 611 -8.63 -8.69 -38.69
CA GLY A 611 -8.17 -8.25 -40.00
C GLY A 611 -9.13 -8.63 -41.14
N LEU A 612 -9.91 -9.71 -40.99
CA LEU A 612 -10.90 -10.17 -41.96
C LEU A 612 -12.26 -9.50 -41.76
N LEU A 613 -12.65 -9.28 -40.49
CA LEU A 613 -13.95 -8.73 -40.10
C LEU A 613 -14.00 -7.19 -40.06
N ARG A 614 -12.88 -6.52 -40.36
CA ARG A 614 -12.79 -5.05 -40.30
C ARG A 614 -13.76 -4.38 -41.26
N LEU A 615 -14.33 -3.25 -40.82
CA LEU A 615 -15.30 -2.48 -41.62
C LEU A 615 -14.65 -1.57 -42.67
N ARG A 616 -13.40 -1.11 -42.46
CA ARG A 616 -12.75 -0.14 -43.35
C ARG A 616 -11.23 -0.35 -43.45
N ALA A 617 -10.67 -0.03 -44.62
CA ALA A 617 -9.22 0.07 -44.82
C ALA A 617 -8.75 1.51 -44.57
N PHE A 618 -8.10 1.73 -43.45
CA PHE A 618 -7.76 3.08 -42.97
C PHE A 618 -6.44 3.63 -43.55
N ILE A 619 -5.52 2.80 -44.05
CA ILE A 619 -4.19 3.25 -44.45
C ILE A 619 -4.20 3.55 -45.97
N PRO A 620 -4.08 4.83 -46.38
CA PRO A 620 -4.15 5.19 -47.79
C PRO A 620 -2.94 4.66 -48.57
N ARG A 621 -3.14 4.34 -49.86
CA ARG A 621 -2.09 3.95 -50.81
C ARG A 621 -2.26 4.76 -52.10
N ARG A 622 -1.14 5.20 -52.69
CA ARG A 622 -1.10 5.87 -54.01
C ARG A 622 -1.02 4.81 -55.11
N ALA A 623 -1.38 5.16 -56.35
CA ALA A 623 -1.27 4.24 -57.49
C ALA A 623 0.17 3.71 -57.68
N ASP A 624 1.17 4.56 -57.44
CA ASP A 624 2.60 4.21 -57.60
C ASP A 624 3.15 3.30 -56.49
N CYS A 625 2.36 3.08 -55.43
CA CYS A 625 2.75 2.26 -54.29
C CYS A 625 2.76 0.78 -54.68
N GLY A 626 3.93 0.14 -54.64
CA GLY A 626 4.13 -1.25 -55.05
C GLY A 626 4.50 -1.40 -56.52
N LYS A 627 4.25 -0.39 -57.37
CA LYS A 627 4.69 -0.36 -58.78
C LYS A 627 4.85 1.10 -59.23
N PRO A 628 6.08 1.65 -59.41
CA PRO A 628 7.39 1.03 -59.16
C PRO A 628 7.89 1.14 -57.71
N CYS A 629 7.28 1.97 -56.85
CA CYS A 629 7.84 2.30 -55.53
C CYS A 629 7.72 1.14 -54.51
N GLN A 630 8.85 0.67 -53.96
CA GLN A 630 8.89 -0.40 -52.95
C GLN A 630 9.27 0.07 -51.53
N LEU A 631 9.47 1.37 -51.30
CA LEU A 631 10.06 1.90 -50.06
C LEU A 631 9.30 1.49 -48.79
N CYS A 632 7.98 1.68 -48.77
CA CYS A 632 7.16 1.33 -47.61
C CYS A 632 7.23 -0.17 -47.26
N ARG A 633 7.35 -1.04 -48.27
CA ARG A 633 7.44 -2.49 -48.07
C ARG A 633 8.77 -2.86 -47.43
N VAL A 634 9.88 -2.33 -47.93
CA VAL A 634 11.23 -2.60 -47.41
C VAL A 634 11.39 -2.05 -45.99
N ARG A 635 10.76 -0.91 -45.68
CA ARG A 635 10.80 -0.31 -44.34
C ARG A 635 9.79 -0.88 -43.35
N CYS A 636 8.86 -1.73 -43.78
CA CYS A 636 7.87 -2.32 -42.89
C CYS A 636 8.53 -3.41 -42.02
N ALA A 637 8.88 -3.08 -40.78
CA ALA A 637 9.52 -4.00 -39.83
C ALA A 637 8.71 -5.31 -39.58
N TYR A 638 7.40 -5.28 -39.84
CA TYR A 638 6.52 -6.43 -39.67
C TYR A 638 6.32 -7.25 -40.96
N GLY A 639 6.70 -6.71 -42.13
CA GLY A 639 6.51 -7.36 -43.43
C GLY A 639 5.05 -7.44 -43.90
N ALA A 640 4.14 -6.60 -43.39
CA ALA A 640 2.70 -6.67 -43.69
C ALA A 640 2.33 -6.19 -45.11
N ILE A 641 3.23 -5.54 -45.85
CA ILE A 641 2.95 -4.97 -47.17
C ILE A 641 3.39 -5.93 -48.28
N LYS A 642 2.48 -6.28 -49.20
CA LYS A 642 2.77 -7.16 -50.35
C LYS A 642 3.66 -6.47 -51.38
N ARG A 643 4.26 -7.25 -52.30
CA ARG A 643 5.00 -6.71 -53.46
C ARG A 643 4.16 -5.75 -54.30
N THR A 644 2.86 -6.00 -54.39
CA THR A 644 1.87 -5.19 -55.11
C THR A 644 1.53 -3.88 -54.41
N GLY A 645 2.01 -3.64 -53.19
CA GLY A 645 1.73 -2.42 -52.41
C GLY A 645 0.52 -2.50 -51.49
N GLU A 646 -0.29 -3.56 -51.57
CA GLU A 646 -1.42 -3.84 -50.68
C GLU A 646 -0.97 -4.17 -49.25
N ILE A 647 -1.79 -3.78 -48.27
CA ILE A 647 -1.55 -4.05 -46.84
C ILE A 647 -2.33 -5.29 -46.41
N ARG A 648 -1.64 -6.27 -45.82
CA ARG A 648 -2.27 -7.43 -45.16
C ARG A 648 -2.65 -7.05 -43.73
N TYR A 649 -3.88 -6.58 -43.54
CA TYR A 649 -4.36 -6.11 -42.24
C TYR A 649 -4.44 -7.20 -41.17
N SER A 650 -4.59 -8.48 -41.55
CA SER A 650 -4.50 -9.62 -40.63
C SER A 650 -3.10 -9.82 -40.05
N GLU A 651 -2.07 -9.22 -40.64
CA GLU A 651 -0.69 -9.21 -40.12
C GLU A 651 -0.28 -7.81 -39.64
N CYS A 652 -0.85 -6.74 -40.20
CA CYS A 652 -0.54 -5.37 -39.85
C CYS A 652 -0.82 -5.06 -38.38
N PHE A 653 0.10 -4.31 -37.78
CA PHE A 653 0.05 -3.90 -36.38
C PHE A 653 -0.20 -2.38 -36.22
N GLN A 654 -0.42 -1.69 -37.35
CA GLN A 654 -0.72 -0.27 -37.40
C GLN A 654 0.28 0.60 -36.61
N CYS A 655 1.59 0.36 -36.81
CA CYS A 655 2.66 1.19 -36.25
C CYS A 655 2.73 2.61 -36.87
N LEU A 656 2.00 2.85 -37.96
CA LEU A 656 1.91 4.11 -38.71
C LEU A 656 3.21 4.64 -39.37
N ASP A 657 4.35 3.94 -39.30
CA ASP A 657 5.59 4.36 -39.97
C ASP A 657 5.45 4.56 -41.49
N CYS A 658 4.62 3.70 -42.11
CA CYS A 658 4.31 3.81 -43.54
C CYS A 658 3.40 4.99 -43.87
N VAL A 659 2.53 5.39 -42.94
CA VAL A 659 1.68 6.59 -43.07
C VAL A 659 2.54 7.84 -42.93
N ALA A 660 3.41 7.90 -41.91
CA ALA A 660 4.36 8.99 -41.71
C ALA A 660 5.23 9.21 -42.96
N SER A 661 5.70 8.12 -43.59
CA SER A 661 6.52 8.19 -44.80
C SER A 661 5.73 8.55 -46.06
N LEU A 662 4.41 8.31 -46.09
CA LEU A 662 3.54 8.62 -47.23
C LEU A 662 3.08 10.07 -47.24
N ASP A 663 2.89 10.64 -46.05
CA ASP A 663 2.43 12.02 -45.85
C ASP A 663 3.60 13.02 -45.88
N ASP A 664 4.84 12.57 -45.64
CA ASP A 664 6.04 13.40 -45.75
C ASP A 664 6.50 13.58 -47.21
N LYS A 665 6.40 14.82 -47.70
CA LYS A 665 6.79 15.23 -49.06
C LYS A 665 8.28 15.00 -49.38
N SER A 666 9.15 14.96 -48.37
CA SER A 666 10.60 14.76 -48.52
C SER A 666 11.02 13.27 -48.49
N ARG A 667 10.16 12.39 -47.95
CA ARG A 667 10.44 10.95 -47.81
C ARG A 667 9.66 10.08 -48.77
N CYS A 668 8.50 10.53 -49.23
CA CYS A 668 7.67 9.81 -50.15
C CYS A 668 8.25 9.89 -51.57
N VAL A 669 8.87 8.80 -52.06
CA VAL A 669 9.55 8.77 -53.36
C VAL A 669 8.69 9.32 -54.51
N PRO A 670 7.41 8.94 -54.69
CA PRO A 670 6.56 9.53 -55.73
C PRO A 670 6.39 11.05 -55.60
N LEU A 671 6.29 11.59 -54.38
CA LEU A 671 6.16 13.04 -54.17
C LEU A 671 7.49 13.76 -54.41
N VAL A 672 8.61 13.15 -54.02
CA VAL A 672 9.95 13.69 -54.29
C VAL A 672 10.21 13.73 -55.80
N LEU A 673 9.87 12.67 -56.53
CA LEU A 673 10.01 12.63 -57.99
C LEU A 673 9.09 13.67 -58.65
N ALA A 674 7.82 13.75 -58.26
CA ALA A 674 6.91 14.77 -58.77
C ALA A 674 7.33 16.21 -58.43
N ALA A 675 7.95 16.42 -57.26
CA ALA A 675 8.51 17.71 -56.86
C ALA A 675 9.78 18.05 -57.65
N ASN A 676 10.66 17.07 -57.88
CA ASN A 676 11.86 17.24 -58.69
C ASN A 676 11.55 17.47 -60.17
N GLU A 677 10.51 16.84 -60.72
CA GLU A 677 10.01 17.13 -62.07
C GLU A 677 9.47 18.57 -62.14
N ARG A 678 8.69 19.02 -61.15
CA ARG A 678 8.24 20.42 -61.07
C ARG A 678 9.40 21.41 -60.92
N LEU A 679 10.35 21.12 -60.04
CA LEU A 679 11.57 21.92 -59.87
C LEU A 679 12.46 21.89 -61.12
N GLY A 680 12.45 20.80 -61.90
CA GLY A 680 13.13 20.74 -63.20
C GLY A 680 12.46 21.60 -64.27
N HIS A 681 11.13 21.64 -64.27
CA HIS A 681 10.34 22.54 -65.12
C HIS A 681 10.45 24.02 -64.67
N GLU A 682 10.52 24.28 -63.36
CA GLU A 682 10.74 25.61 -62.79
C GLU A 682 12.20 26.07 -62.94
N ALA A 683 13.19 25.19 -62.80
CA ALA A 683 14.62 25.50 -63.04
C ALA A 683 14.91 25.80 -64.51
N ALA A 684 14.18 25.21 -65.45
CA ALA A 684 14.19 25.61 -66.86
C ALA A 684 13.58 27.01 -67.08
N ALA A 685 12.76 27.51 -66.15
CA ALA A 685 12.22 28.88 -66.15
C ALA A 685 13.05 29.87 -65.31
N VAL A 686 13.89 29.38 -64.38
CA VAL A 686 14.63 30.17 -63.36
C VAL A 686 16.14 30.24 -63.63
N SER A 687 16.67 29.58 -64.67
CA SER A 687 18.06 29.76 -65.14
C SER A 687 18.38 31.18 -65.67
N ALA A 688 17.49 32.15 -65.47
CA ALA A 688 17.67 33.55 -65.81
C ALA A 688 18.06 34.44 -64.61
N ASP A 689 18.02 34.00 -63.35
CA ASP A 689 18.38 34.92 -62.26
C ASP A 689 19.00 34.24 -61.03
N ARG A 690 20.33 34.40 -60.99
CA ARG A 690 21.25 34.58 -59.85
C ARG A 690 21.17 33.68 -58.60
N GLY A 691 22.35 33.14 -58.30
CA GLY A 691 22.71 32.37 -57.12
C GLY A 691 22.68 33.11 -55.77
N GLY A 692 22.68 32.30 -54.70
CA GLY A 692 22.89 32.70 -53.32
C GLY A 692 22.65 31.54 -52.37
N ALA A 693 23.72 30.92 -51.88
CA ALA A 693 23.67 29.76 -50.98
C ALA A 693 23.44 30.17 -49.52
N ALA A 694 22.59 29.43 -48.80
CA ALA A 694 22.40 29.54 -47.35
C ALA A 694 22.91 28.27 -46.63
N LEU A 695 23.73 28.45 -45.59
CA LEU A 695 24.20 27.39 -44.69
C LEU A 695 23.14 27.04 -43.65
N ILE A 696 22.98 25.73 -43.39
CA ILE A 696 22.07 25.14 -42.40
C ILE A 696 22.84 24.86 -41.09
N ALA A 697 22.31 25.34 -39.96
CA ALA A 697 22.79 25.00 -38.61
C ALA A 697 22.27 23.61 -38.17
N GLN A 698 23.15 22.76 -37.64
CA GLN A 698 22.83 21.45 -37.07
C GLN A 698 22.52 21.58 -35.56
N GLY A 699 21.38 21.06 -35.12
CA GLY A 699 21.02 20.98 -33.70
C GLY A 699 21.74 19.82 -32.99
N ALA A 700 22.44 20.13 -31.90
CA ALA A 700 23.12 19.15 -31.05
C ALA A 700 22.10 18.36 -30.20
N ARG A 701 22.33 17.04 -30.05
CA ARG A 701 21.50 16.14 -29.22
C ARG A 701 22.08 16.11 -27.80
N ALA A 702 21.21 16.17 -26.79
CA ALA A 702 21.61 15.94 -25.40
C ALA A 702 22.08 14.50 -25.17
N GLU A 703 23.29 14.36 -24.62
CA GLU A 703 23.86 13.12 -24.11
C GLU A 703 23.67 13.07 -22.59
N THR A 704 23.28 11.90 -22.08
CA THR A 704 23.22 11.63 -20.64
C THR A 704 24.30 10.62 -20.29
N TRP A 705 25.11 10.94 -19.30
CA TRP A 705 26.05 10.02 -18.67
C TRP A 705 25.57 9.63 -17.28
N THR A 706 25.83 8.38 -16.89
CA THR A 706 25.51 7.83 -15.56
C THR A 706 26.76 7.27 -14.90
N GLY A 707 26.89 7.46 -13.60
CA GLY A 707 27.96 6.95 -12.74
C GLY A 707 27.45 6.63 -11.33
N ARG A 708 28.38 6.37 -10.40
CA ARG A 708 28.07 6.24 -8.97
C ARG A 708 29.08 7.06 -8.16
N ALA A 709 28.60 7.66 -7.08
CA ALA A 709 29.41 8.36 -6.08
C ALA A 709 28.64 8.34 -4.75
N PHE A 710 29.34 8.21 -3.60
CA PHE A 710 28.70 8.22 -2.27
C PHE A 710 27.60 7.16 -2.04
N GLY A 711 27.63 6.05 -2.78
CA GLY A 711 26.59 5.03 -2.70
C GLY A 711 25.28 5.39 -3.43
N ALA A 712 25.21 6.54 -4.10
CA ALA A 712 24.08 6.96 -4.94
C ALA A 712 24.42 6.89 -6.45
N ASP A 713 23.39 6.71 -7.27
CA ASP A 713 23.51 6.83 -8.72
C ASP A 713 23.63 8.32 -9.10
N LEU A 714 24.57 8.61 -9.99
CA LEU A 714 24.87 9.96 -10.46
C LEU A 714 24.50 10.08 -11.93
N ARG A 715 23.88 11.19 -12.31
CA ARG A 715 23.44 11.45 -13.69
C ARG A 715 23.82 12.87 -14.13
N ILE A 716 24.41 12.97 -15.33
CA ILE A 716 24.74 14.26 -15.95
C ILE A 716 24.10 14.29 -17.33
N THR A 717 23.36 15.34 -17.64
CA THR A 717 22.69 15.53 -18.95
C THR A 717 23.16 16.83 -19.59
N ALA A 718 23.76 16.78 -20.79
CA ALA A 718 24.30 17.94 -21.49
C ALA A 718 24.18 17.82 -23.02
N PRO A 719 24.10 18.92 -23.80
CA PRO A 719 24.00 18.93 -25.27
C PRO A 719 25.27 18.51 -26.03
N GLY A 720 26.32 18.03 -25.35
CA GLY A 720 27.60 17.71 -25.97
C GLY A 720 28.45 16.74 -25.15
N ALA A 721 29.62 16.40 -25.69
CA ALA A 721 30.53 15.43 -25.08
C ALA A 721 31.02 15.89 -23.69
N LEU A 722 30.84 15.04 -22.69
CA LEU A 722 31.24 15.33 -21.32
C LEU A 722 32.75 15.09 -21.09
N PRO A 723 33.43 15.95 -20.31
CA PRO A 723 34.84 15.73 -19.92
C PRO A 723 34.95 14.63 -18.84
N LEU A 724 34.63 13.39 -19.22
CA LEU A 724 34.46 12.27 -18.28
C LEU A 724 35.71 11.95 -17.44
N ALA A 725 36.91 12.20 -17.97
CA ALA A 725 38.15 11.99 -17.22
C ALA A 725 38.27 12.97 -16.03
N GLU A 726 37.98 14.25 -16.25
CA GLU A 726 37.97 15.26 -15.18
C GLU A 726 36.84 15.01 -14.19
N ILE A 727 35.65 14.66 -14.67
CA ILE A 727 34.49 14.35 -13.82
C ILE A 727 34.80 13.15 -12.90
N ARG A 728 35.38 12.07 -13.44
CA ARG A 728 35.75 10.89 -12.62
C ARG A 728 36.84 11.21 -11.61
N ALA A 729 37.84 12.01 -12.00
CA ALA A 729 38.91 12.44 -11.09
C ALA A 729 38.35 13.29 -9.94
N GLU A 730 37.39 14.17 -10.25
CA GLU A 730 36.72 15.01 -9.25
C GLU A 730 35.88 14.18 -8.27
N ILE A 731 35.09 13.22 -8.78
CA ILE A 731 34.33 12.28 -7.93
C ILE A 731 35.28 11.52 -6.99
N ALA A 732 36.39 11.00 -7.50
CA ALA A 732 37.37 10.30 -6.68
C ALA A 732 38.00 11.21 -5.61
N ALA A 733 38.28 12.47 -5.94
CA ALA A 733 38.82 13.45 -4.99
C ALA A 733 37.80 13.80 -3.89
N ILE A 734 36.52 13.89 -4.26
CA ILE A 734 35.41 14.10 -3.34
C ILE A 734 35.28 12.92 -2.35
N GLU A 735 35.26 11.67 -2.84
CA GLU A 735 35.18 10.48 -1.98
C GLU A 735 36.39 10.34 -1.06
N ALA A 736 37.60 10.59 -1.58
CA ALA A 736 38.83 10.60 -0.79
C ALA A 736 38.84 11.67 0.31
N THR A 737 37.99 12.70 0.21
CA THR A 737 37.87 13.76 1.22
C THR A 737 36.75 13.47 2.22
N PHE A 738 35.56 13.07 1.75
CA PHE A 738 34.33 13.13 2.55
C PHE A 738 33.70 11.77 2.88
N SER A 739 34.16 10.66 2.31
CA SER A 739 33.51 9.36 2.54
C SER A 739 33.69 8.87 3.98
N LEU A 740 32.60 8.47 4.64
CA LEU A 740 32.64 7.77 5.93
C LEU A 740 32.90 6.25 5.79
N HIS A 741 32.86 5.73 4.56
CA HIS A 741 32.95 4.29 4.27
C HIS A 741 34.30 3.87 3.66
N ALA A 742 35.24 4.81 3.51
CA ALA A 742 36.58 4.57 2.98
C ALA A 742 37.64 5.27 3.86
N ASP A 743 38.91 4.96 3.61
CA ASP A 743 40.03 5.71 4.20
C ASP A 743 40.14 7.10 3.56
N SER A 744 39.38 8.04 4.10
CA SER A 744 39.23 9.41 3.61
C SER A 744 39.84 10.40 4.60
N GLU A 745 39.97 11.65 4.16
CA GLU A 745 40.37 12.73 5.05
C GLU A 745 39.42 12.85 6.27
N LEU A 746 38.11 12.70 6.06
CA LEU A 746 37.10 12.74 7.11
C LEU A 746 37.25 11.61 8.13
N THR A 747 37.45 10.36 7.68
CA THR A 747 37.60 9.22 8.61
C THR A 747 38.90 9.30 9.39
N ARG A 748 39.99 9.75 8.76
CA ARG A 748 41.25 10.05 9.47
C ARG A 748 41.08 11.17 10.50
N LEU A 749 40.41 12.26 10.13
CA LEU A 749 40.14 13.38 11.04
C LEU A 749 39.30 12.94 12.25
N ASN A 750 38.26 12.13 12.03
CA ASN A 750 37.43 11.58 13.10
C ASN A 750 38.20 10.62 14.02
N ALA A 751 39.12 9.83 13.46
CA ALA A 751 39.93 8.88 14.22
C ALA A 751 41.01 9.57 15.07
N THR A 752 41.68 10.59 14.54
CA THR A 752 42.78 11.28 15.24
C THR A 752 42.32 12.47 16.08
N GLY A 753 41.11 12.97 15.83
CA GLY A 753 40.59 14.21 16.42
C GLY A 753 41.28 15.48 15.92
N ARG A 754 42.26 15.38 15.01
CA ARG A 754 42.94 16.54 14.40
C ARG A 754 43.58 16.21 13.06
N GLY A 755 43.60 17.17 12.14
CA GLY A 755 44.24 17.00 10.84
C GLY A 755 44.45 18.31 10.09
N PRO A 756 45.27 18.32 9.03
CA PRO A 756 45.63 19.54 8.30
C PRO A 756 44.45 20.21 7.59
N GLY A 757 43.39 19.48 7.24
CA GLY A 757 42.27 19.99 6.45
C GLY A 757 42.69 20.33 5.01
N SER A 758 42.12 19.70 4.00
CA SER A 758 42.27 20.17 2.63
C SER A 758 41.54 21.50 2.44
N ALA A 759 41.88 22.23 1.36
CA ALA A 759 41.14 23.43 0.98
C ALA A 759 39.65 23.12 0.74
N ARG A 760 39.38 21.94 0.18
CA ARG A 760 38.03 21.40 -0.05
C ARG A 760 37.28 21.18 1.27
N MET A 761 37.89 20.50 2.23
CA MET A 761 37.33 20.30 3.58
C MET A 761 36.99 21.62 4.26
N ARG A 762 37.92 22.60 4.25
CA ARG A 762 37.68 23.92 4.83
C ARG A 762 36.54 24.68 4.14
N SER A 763 36.44 24.58 2.81
CA SER A 763 35.36 25.23 2.05
C SER A 763 33.98 24.68 2.46
N VAL A 764 33.84 23.36 2.58
CA VAL A 764 32.58 22.74 3.00
C VAL A 764 32.25 23.08 4.45
N LEU A 765 33.24 23.04 5.35
CA LEU A 765 33.03 23.41 6.75
C LEU A 765 32.66 24.89 6.93
N ALA A 766 33.15 25.79 6.06
CA ALA A 766 32.74 27.20 6.08
C ALA A 766 31.25 27.36 5.71
N VAL A 767 30.76 26.62 4.71
CA VAL A 767 29.34 26.60 4.36
C VAL A 767 28.52 25.97 5.47
N ALA A 768 28.96 24.82 6.01
CA ALA A 768 28.32 24.15 7.14
C ALA A 768 28.18 25.08 8.35
N LYS A 769 29.22 25.84 8.68
CA LYS A 769 29.19 26.84 9.76
C LYS A 769 28.17 27.94 9.49
N ARG A 770 28.12 28.46 8.27
CA ARG A 770 27.14 29.48 7.90
C ARG A 770 25.69 28.99 8.04
N VAL A 771 25.42 27.76 7.61
CA VAL A 771 24.07 27.15 7.73
C VAL A 771 23.76 26.85 9.18
N HIS A 772 24.70 26.30 9.94
CA HIS A 772 24.59 26.07 11.39
C HIS A 772 24.19 27.35 12.14
N ASP A 773 24.92 28.45 11.93
CA ASP A 773 24.67 29.72 12.62
C ASP A 773 23.29 30.30 12.24
N LEU A 774 22.88 30.19 10.97
CA LEU A 774 21.61 30.73 10.48
C LEU A 774 20.39 29.85 10.80
N THR A 775 20.61 28.58 11.11
CA THR A 775 19.57 27.61 11.53
C THR A 775 19.59 27.34 13.03
N ARG A 776 20.34 28.15 13.80
CA ARG A 776 20.47 28.03 15.27
C ARG A 776 20.88 26.63 15.73
N GLY A 777 21.74 25.96 14.95
CA GLY A 777 22.22 24.62 15.25
C GLY A 777 21.29 23.47 14.84
N ALA A 778 20.19 23.72 14.12
CA ALA A 778 19.40 22.64 13.52
C ALA A 778 20.22 21.85 12.49
N PHE A 779 21.09 22.51 11.72
CA PHE A 779 22.14 21.85 10.96
C PHE A 779 23.43 21.78 11.80
N ASP A 780 23.89 20.58 12.17
CA ASP A 780 25.19 20.41 12.83
C ASP A 780 25.91 19.14 12.30
N PRO A 781 27.05 19.29 11.60
CA PRO A 781 27.80 18.14 11.08
C PRO A 781 28.48 17.33 12.18
N THR A 782 28.47 17.75 13.45
CA THR A 782 29.06 17.01 14.57
C THR A 782 28.13 15.94 15.17
N VAL A 783 27.00 15.65 14.50
CA VAL A 783 25.99 14.67 14.94
C VAL A 783 26.44 13.20 14.81
N GLN A 784 27.59 12.93 14.19
CA GLN A 784 28.08 11.57 13.91
C GLN A 784 28.15 10.64 15.15
N PRO A 785 28.58 11.07 16.36
CA PRO A 785 28.56 10.21 17.54
C PRO A 785 27.15 9.78 17.96
N LEU A 786 26.17 10.67 17.84
CA LEU A 786 24.76 10.37 18.12
C LEU A 786 24.20 9.39 17.09
N TRP A 787 24.54 9.60 15.82
CA TRP A 787 24.15 8.69 14.74
C TRP A 787 24.68 7.27 14.98
N LEU A 788 25.97 7.12 15.30
CA LEU A 788 26.57 5.81 15.61
C LEU A 788 25.93 5.13 16.82
N ALA A 789 25.66 5.89 17.88
CA ALA A 789 25.03 5.34 19.07
C ALA A 789 23.62 4.80 18.79
N LEU A 790 22.79 5.54 18.05
CA LEU A 790 21.45 5.09 17.68
C LEU A 790 21.48 3.90 16.71
N ALA A 791 22.41 3.89 15.74
CA ALA A 791 22.59 2.77 14.83
C ALA A 791 22.97 1.46 15.56
N GLU A 792 23.67 1.57 16.69
CA GLU A 792 24.06 0.45 17.55
C GLU A 792 23.07 0.18 18.71
N GLY A 793 21.96 0.92 18.79
CA GLY A 793 20.95 0.77 19.86
C GLY A 793 21.41 1.24 21.25
N ARG A 794 22.40 2.12 21.34
CA ARG A 794 22.94 2.69 22.59
C ARG A 794 22.21 3.97 23.00
N ASP A 795 22.23 4.29 24.30
CA ASP A 795 21.60 5.49 24.87
C ASP A 795 22.11 6.80 24.22
N PRO A 796 21.21 7.65 23.68
CA PRO A 796 21.58 8.90 23.00
C PRO A 796 22.06 10.03 23.92
N LEU A 797 21.89 9.94 25.25
CA LEU A 797 22.20 11.03 26.19
C LEU A 797 23.69 11.40 26.21
N GLN A 798 24.57 10.41 26.30
CA GLN A 798 26.03 10.61 26.34
C GLN A 798 26.60 11.16 25.01
N PRO A 799 26.28 10.59 23.83
CA PRO A 799 26.72 11.12 22.54
C PRO A 799 26.26 12.55 22.26
N ARG A 800 25.08 12.95 22.73
CA ARG A 800 24.56 14.32 22.59
C ARG A 800 25.46 15.38 23.20
N ALA A 801 26.09 15.08 24.33
CA ALA A 801 27.01 15.99 25.00
C ALA A 801 28.28 16.27 24.17
N ALA A 802 28.57 15.47 23.14
CA ALA A 802 29.67 15.71 22.21
C ALA A 802 29.28 16.66 21.06
N ILE A 803 27.99 16.87 20.78
CA ILE A 803 27.54 17.68 19.65
C ILE A 803 27.83 19.17 19.89
N GLY A 804 28.22 19.88 18.83
CA GLY A 804 28.39 21.32 18.80
C GLY A 804 29.49 21.75 17.84
N LEU A 805 29.12 22.28 16.67
CA LEU A 805 30.08 22.79 15.68
C LEU A 805 30.96 23.94 16.22
N HIS A 806 30.45 24.72 17.16
CA HIS A 806 31.22 25.78 17.83
C HIS A 806 32.45 25.27 18.61
N ARG A 807 32.52 23.96 18.90
CA ARG A 807 33.65 23.30 19.57
C ARG A 807 34.73 22.78 18.62
N VAL A 808 34.47 22.85 17.31
CA VAL A 808 35.41 22.47 16.25
C VAL A 808 36.25 23.70 15.89
N GLN A 809 37.57 23.58 16.02
CA GLN A 809 38.49 24.65 15.63
C GLN A 809 38.85 24.48 14.15
N ILE A 810 38.50 25.46 13.32
CA ILE A 810 38.77 25.46 11.88
C ILE A 810 39.85 26.52 11.61
N GLY A 811 41.11 26.10 11.51
CA GLY A 811 42.25 26.97 11.26
C GLY A 811 43.19 26.41 10.18
N ARG A 812 44.51 26.53 10.40
CA ARG A 812 45.51 25.82 9.56
C ARG A 812 45.41 24.30 9.71
N GLU A 813 44.93 23.85 10.86
CA GLU A 813 44.49 22.49 11.12
C GLU A 813 43.01 22.54 11.56
N ILE A 814 42.32 21.42 11.40
CA ILE A 814 41.00 21.18 11.97
C ILE A 814 41.19 20.35 13.22
N VAL A 815 40.63 20.81 14.35
CA VAL A 815 40.71 20.11 15.64
C VAL A 815 39.31 19.87 16.19
N LEU A 816 39.03 18.61 16.53
CA LEU A 816 37.79 18.14 17.14
C LEU A 816 37.97 18.07 18.66
N SER A 817 36.95 18.50 19.42
CA SER A 817 36.94 18.30 20.87
C SER A 817 36.76 16.82 21.23
N ARG A 818 37.10 16.44 22.46
CA ARG A 818 36.96 15.06 22.94
C ARG A 818 35.54 14.53 22.72
N GLY A 819 35.44 13.38 22.06
CA GLY A 819 34.19 12.68 21.75
C GLY A 819 33.47 13.17 20.49
N GLN A 820 33.96 14.21 19.81
CA GLN A 820 33.37 14.71 18.56
C GLN A 820 33.78 13.86 17.36
N ALA A 821 32.85 13.68 16.44
CA ALA A 821 33.11 13.20 15.09
C ALA A 821 32.24 14.00 14.13
N LEU A 822 32.73 14.18 12.90
CA LEU A 822 32.04 14.89 11.84
C LEU A 822 31.37 13.91 10.87
N THR A 823 30.20 14.29 10.36
CA THR A 823 29.55 13.74 9.18
C THR A 823 29.23 14.87 8.23
N LEU A 824 29.43 14.63 6.93
CA LEU A 824 29.19 15.61 5.87
C LEU A 824 28.15 15.10 4.87
N ASN A 825 27.36 14.09 5.23
CA ASN A 825 26.39 13.50 4.31
C ASN A 825 25.33 14.52 3.85
N GLY A 826 24.82 15.38 4.75
CA GLY A 826 23.86 16.44 4.40
C GLY A 826 24.46 17.71 3.81
N ILE A 827 25.61 17.63 3.12
CA ILE A 827 26.24 18.77 2.43
C ILE A 827 27.19 18.34 1.29
N ALA A 828 27.78 17.14 1.39
CA ALA A 828 28.81 16.68 0.47
C ALA A 828 28.27 16.36 -0.93
N GLN A 829 27.01 15.91 -1.04
CA GLN A 829 26.37 15.62 -2.34
C GLN A 829 26.11 16.92 -3.10
N GLY A 830 25.56 17.93 -2.42
CA GLY A 830 25.41 19.28 -2.98
C GLY A 830 26.75 19.89 -3.42
N HIS A 831 27.81 19.73 -2.61
CA HIS A 831 29.15 20.17 -3.00
C HIS A 831 29.68 19.46 -4.24
N GLY A 832 29.45 18.15 -4.34
CA GLY A 832 29.84 17.37 -5.51
C GLY A 832 29.13 17.82 -6.78
N ALA A 833 27.81 18.02 -6.70
CA ALA A 833 27.00 18.47 -7.83
C ALA A 833 27.49 19.83 -8.36
N GLU A 834 27.80 20.75 -7.44
CA GLU A 834 28.36 22.06 -7.76
C GLU A 834 29.72 21.94 -8.46
N ARG A 835 30.60 21.02 -8.03
CA ARG A 835 31.94 20.92 -8.63
C ARG A 835 31.93 20.32 -10.01
N VAL A 836 31.10 19.30 -10.21
CA VAL A 836 30.87 18.70 -11.52
C VAL A 836 30.25 19.72 -12.47
N ALA A 837 29.34 20.57 -11.98
CA ALA A 837 28.78 21.66 -12.78
C ALA A 837 29.86 22.66 -13.21
N GLU A 838 30.78 23.06 -12.34
CA GLU A 838 31.89 23.95 -12.75
C GLU A 838 32.82 23.32 -13.79
N ILE A 839 33.07 22.01 -13.73
CA ILE A 839 33.82 21.29 -14.78
C ILE A 839 33.06 21.37 -16.11
N CYS A 840 31.75 21.13 -16.11
CA CYS A 840 30.91 21.24 -17.31
C CYS A 840 30.88 22.67 -17.87
N ALA A 841 30.80 23.68 -17.00
CA ALA A 841 30.83 25.08 -17.39
C ALA A 841 32.16 25.46 -18.07
N ARG A 842 33.30 25.03 -17.51
CA ARG A 842 34.63 25.24 -18.13
C ARG A 842 34.78 24.54 -19.47
N ALA A 843 34.08 23.43 -19.68
CA ALA A 843 34.01 22.71 -20.95
C ALA A 843 33.05 23.35 -21.98
N GLY A 844 32.41 24.49 -21.66
CA GLY A 844 31.51 25.19 -22.57
C GLY A 844 30.09 24.61 -22.64
N LEU A 845 29.70 23.75 -21.68
CA LEU A 845 28.37 23.14 -21.63
C LEU A 845 27.40 24.03 -20.85
N GLY A 846 26.69 24.91 -21.56
CA GLY A 846 25.75 25.87 -20.96
C GLY A 846 24.44 25.24 -20.45
N ASP A 847 23.86 24.30 -21.19
CA ASP A 847 22.60 23.62 -20.81
C ASP A 847 22.85 22.25 -20.19
N CYS A 848 23.46 22.23 -18.99
CA CYS A 848 23.80 21.00 -18.27
C CYS A 848 22.96 20.84 -16.99
N LEU A 849 22.46 19.63 -16.73
CA LEU A 849 21.86 19.21 -15.47
C LEU A 849 22.72 18.12 -14.82
N ILE A 850 23.12 18.36 -13.58
CA ILE A 850 23.89 17.45 -12.73
C ILE A 850 22.95 16.98 -11.63
N ASP A 851 22.90 15.67 -11.42
CA ASP A 851 22.15 14.99 -10.38
C ASP A 851 23.12 14.04 -9.65
N MET A 852 23.39 14.32 -8.38
CA MET A 852 24.22 13.49 -7.49
C MET A 852 23.44 13.03 -6.25
N GLY A 853 22.12 12.89 -6.37
CA GLY A 853 21.18 12.92 -5.25
C GLY A 853 20.66 14.33 -4.99
N GLU A 854 21.48 15.35 -5.27
CA GLU A 854 21.07 16.76 -5.32
C GLU A 854 21.28 17.34 -6.71
N PHE A 855 20.44 18.32 -7.11
CA PHE A 855 20.43 18.86 -8.46
C PHE A 855 21.20 20.19 -8.58
N GLN A 856 22.01 20.32 -9.62
CA GLN A 856 22.60 21.59 -10.07
C GLN A 856 22.42 21.74 -11.58
N ALA A 857 21.82 22.85 -12.00
CA ALA A 857 21.62 23.22 -13.40
C ALA A 857 22.42 24.47 -13.78
N LEU A 858 23.14 24.38 -14.90
CA LEU A 858 23.85 25.52 -15.52
C LEU A 858 22.96 26.30 -16.49
N GLY A 859 21.99 25.62 -17.09
CA GLY A 859 21.08 26.12 -18.13
C GLY A 859 19.79 25.28 -18.15
N GLY A 860 18.92 25.43 -19.15
CA GLY A 860 17.63 24.75 -19.15
C GLY A 860 16.60 25.35 -20.10
N PRO A 861 15.28 25.04 -19.92
CA PRO A 861 14.65 24.55 -18.68
C PRO A 861 14.66 23.02 -18.48
N PHE A 862 15.00 22.57 -17.27
CA PHE A 862 14.84 21.20 -16.81
C PHE A 862 13.63 21.08 -15.87
N ARG A 863 12.81 20.03 -16.03
CA ARG A 863 11.65 19.77 -15.14
C ARG A 863 12.02 18.70 -14.12
N LEU A 864 11.99 19.06 -12.84
CA LEU A 864 12.34 18.22 -11.70
C LEU A 864 11.09 17.96 -10.86
N GLY A 865 10.90 16.71 -10.43
CA GLY A 865 9.84 16.34 -9.49
C GLY A 865 10.28 16.54 -8.05
N ILE A 866 9.36 16.99 -7.20
CA ILE A 866 9.48 16.94 -5.74
C ILE A 866 8.72 15.69 -5.31
N GLU A 867 9.45 14.69 -4.84
CA GLU A 867 8.91 13.39 -4.44
C GLU A 867 9.02 13.23 -2.91
N ASP A 868 7.95 12.75 -2.29
CA ASP A 868 7.91 12.37 -0.89
C ASP A 868 7.86 10.83 -0.79
N PRO A 869 8.61 10.19 0.14
CA PRO A 869 8.65 8.74 0.25
C PRO A 869 7.29 8.05 0.49
N GLU A 870 6.34 8.73 1.14
CA GLU A 870 5.01 8.20 1.44
C GLU A 870 3.95 8.73 0.47
N ALA A 871 4.01 10.03 0.12
CA ALA A 871 3.01 10.69 -0.73
C ALA A 871 3.29 10.62 -2.24
N GLY A 872 4.48 10.19 -2.66
CA GLY A 872 4.88 10.10 -4.08
C GLY A 872 5.21 11.47 -4.69
N LEU A 873 4.94 11.68 -5.99
CA LEU A 873 5.24 12.95 -6.66
C LEU A 873 4.27 14.06 -6.20
N VAL A 874 4.77 15.01 -5.42
CA VAL A 874 4.00 16.07 -4.78
C VAL A 874 3.92 17.33 -5.64
N ALA A 875 5.02 17.70 -6.32
CA ALA A 875 5.07 18.87 -7.18
C ALA A 875 6.10 18.73 -8.31
N VAL A 876 6.02 19.59 -9.33
CA VAL A 876 7.04 19.70 -10.39
C VAL A 876 7.56 21.14 -10.43
N ARG A 877 8.87 21.30 -10.59
CA ARG A 877 9.57 22.58 -10.69
C ARG A 877 10.40 22.64 -11.96
N SER A 878 10.51 23.84 -12.54
CA SER A 878 11.31 24.07 -13.74
C SER A 878 12.58 24.84 -13.38
N LEU A 879 13.72 24.15 -13.40
CA LEU A 879 15.01 24.73 -13.11
C LEU A 879 15.69 25.17 -14.42
N THR A 880 15.89 26.48 -14.58
CA THR A 880 16.61 27.07 -15.73
C THR A 880 18.06 27.37 -15.41
N ALA A 881 18.36 27.67 -14.16
CA ALA A 881 19.70 27.84 -13.60
C ALA A 881 19.58 27.85 -12.07
N GLY A 882 20.58 27.27 -11.40
CA GLY A 882 20.63 27.16 -9.94
C GLY A 882 20.60 25.71 -9.48
N ALA A 883 20.16 25.49 -8.26
CA ALA A 883 20.19 24.20 -7.59
C ALA A 883 18.89 23.90 -6.90
N MET A 884 18.66 22.61 -6.66
CA MET A 884 17.53 22.10 -5.89
C MET A 884 18.02 20.92 -5.06
N ALA A 885 17.67 20.90 -3.78
CA ALA A 885 18.00 19.81 -2.89
C ALA A 885 16.81 19.39 -2.04
N THR A 886 16.68 18.09 -1.76
CA THR A 886 15.51 17.52 -1.07
C THR A 886 15.92 16.59 0.06
N SER A 887 15.42 16.86 1.27
CA SER A 887 15.63 16.01 2.45
C SER A 887 14.31 15.40 2.92
N SER A 888 14.30 14.07 3.12
CA SER A 888 13.12 13.33 3.59
C SER A 888 13.52 12.34 4.70
N PRO A 889 13.10 12.55 5.97
CA PRO A 889 13.36 11.65 7.10
C PRO A 889 13.15 10.16 6.83
N ALA A 890 12.07 9.83 6.10
CA ALA A 890 11.65 8.46 5.81
C ALA A 890 12.41 7.81 4.64
N ALA A 891 13.29 8.53 3.95
CA ALA A 891 14.04 7.99 2.80
C ALA A 891 14.95 6.80 3.17
N MET A 892 15.36 6.69 4.45
CA MET A 892 16.15 5.57 4.96
C MET A 892 15.58 5.10 6.31
N PRO A 893 15.22 3.80 6.44
CA PRO A 893 14.80 3.25 7.73
C PRO A 893 15.93 3.34 8.77
N PHE A 894 15.64 3.89 9.94
CA PHE A 894 16.64 4.07 11.01
C PHE A 894 16.02 3.79 12.39
N PRO A 895 16.74 3.14 13.33
CA PRO A 895 16.27 2.94 14.70
C PRO A 895 15.90 4.28 15.37
N GLY A 896 14.67 4.41 15.86
CA GLY A 896 14.16 5.67 16.43
C GLY A 896 13.44 6.60 15.43
N GLY A 897 13.23 6.16 14.18
CA GLY A 897 12.26 6.74 13.24
C GLY A 897 12.87 7.50 12.05
N SER A 898 13.91 8.30 12.25
CA SER A 898 14.51 9.14 11.20
C SER A 898 16.04 9.07 11.22
N HIS A 899 16.66 8.98 10.05
CA HIS A 899 18.12 9.09 9.90
C HIS A 899 18.62 10.55 9.97
N ILE A 900 17.72 11.52 9.75
CA ILE A 900 17.97 12.96 9.98
C ILE A 900 17.68 13.24 11.45
N LEU A 901 18.74 13.46 12.22
CA LEU A 901 18.70 13.58 13.69
C LEU A 901 18.82 15.04 14.12
N GLY A 902 17.90 15.49 14.97
CA GLY A 902 17.96 16.83 15.58
C GLY A 902 19.10 16.96 16.60
N PRO A 903 20.12 17.81 16.38
CA PRO A 903 21.26 17.98 17.29
C PRO A 903 20.87 18.29 18.75
N HIS A 904 19.74 18.96 18.96
CA HIS A 904 19.23 19.42 20.25
C HIS A 904 17.96 18.71 20.73
N GLY A 905 17.39 17.79 19.95
CA GLY A 905 16.21 17.00 20.35
C GLY A 905 15.04 17.19 19.42
N GLN A 906 15.24 17.98 18.38
CA GLN A 906 14.25 18.24 17.37
C GLN A 906 13.88 16.91 16.70
N ILE A 907 12.58 16.70 16.59
CA ILE A 907 11.99 15.67 15.74
C ILE A 907 11.65 16.31 14.40
N PRO A 908 11.66 15.55 13.29
CA PRO A 908 11.23 16.08 12.01
C PRO A 908 9.83 16.69 12.08
N ARG A 909 9.67 17.90 11.55
CA ARG A 909 8.41 18.64 11.47
C ARG A 909 7.68 18.45 10.14
N PHE A 910 8.42 18.01 9.13
CA PHE A 910 7.95 17.80 7.76
C PHE A 910 8.37 16.42 7.28
N SER A 911 7.56 15.81 6.41
CA SER A 911 7.86 14.53 5.77
C SER A 911 8.93 14.69 4.67
N THR A 912 8.95 15.82 3.99
CA THR A 912 9.93 16.19 2.97
C THR A 912 10.09 17.71 2.90
N VAL A 913 11.32 18.21 2.75
CA VAL A 913 11.59 19.62 2.45
C VAL A 913 12.50 19.72 1.23
N THR A 914 12.06 20.48 0.22
CA THR A 914 12.85 20.83 -0.96
C THR A 914 13.24 22.30 -0.92
N VAL A 915 14.53 22.57 -1.14
CA VAL A 915 15.11 23.91 -1.17
C VAL A 915 15.65 24.22 -2.56
N GLU A 916 15.32 25.39 -3.08
CA GLU A 916 15.84 25.93 -4.34
C GLU A 916 16.75 27.13 -4.10
N GLY A 917 17.87 27.21 -4.81
CA GLY A 917 18.85 28.28 -4.61
C GLY A 917 19.89 28.36 -5.73
N ALA A 918 20.97 29.12 -5.49
CA ALA A 918 22.06 29.26 -6.47
C ALA A 918 23.13 28.16 -6.34
N SER A 919 23.30 27.59 -5.15
CA SER A 919 24.35 26.64 -4.79
C SER A 919 23.72 25.36 -4.24
N ALA A 920 24.04 24.22 -4.84
CA ALA A 920 23.59 22.91 -4.37
C ALA A 920 24.14 22.62 -2.97
N THR A 921 25.38 23.03 -2.68
CA THR A 921 25.98 22.91 -1.34
C THR A 921 25.13 23.57 -0.25
N LEU A 922 24.62 24.78 -0.53
CA LEU A 922 23.76 25.50 0.41
C LEU A 922 22.36 24.89 0.52
N CYS A 923 21.78 24.44 -0.60
CA CYS A 923 20.44 23.86 -0.62
C CYS A 923 20.40 22.53 0.15
N ASP A 924 21.41 21.68 -0.03
CA ASP A 924 21.56 20.38 0.63
C ASP A 924 21.55 20.54 2.17
N ALA A 925 22.48 21.36 2.68
CA ALA A 925 22.57 21.65 4.12
C ALA A 925 21.32 22.35 4.67
N ALA A 926 20.72 23.27 3.92
CA ALA A 926 19.50 23.96 4.35
C ALA A 926 18.29 23.00 4.39
N SER A 927 18.16 22.11 3.40
CA SER A 927 17.06 21.12 3.36
C SER A 927 17.13 20.16 4.55
N THR A 928 18.34 19.70 4.90
CA THR A 928 18.59 18.86 6.09
C THR A 928 18.15 19.57 7.38
N ALA A 929 18.43 20.88 7.49
CA ALA A 929 18.08 21.68 8.66
C ALA A 929 16.57 21.94 8.75
N PHE A 930 15.95 22.35 7.64
CA PHE A 930 14.58 22.83 7.59
C PHE A 930 13.54 21.74 7.88
N VAL A 931 13.88 20.48 7.62
CA VAL A 931 13.08 19.32 8.06
C VAL A 931 12.87 19.30 9.59
N LEU A 932 13.81 19.86 10.36
CA LEU A 932 13.80 19.87 11.83
C LEU A 932 13.30 21.19 12.44
N MET A 933 12.97 22.19 11.62
CA MET A 933 12.64 23.55 12.05
C MET A 933 11.15 23.83 11.90
N GLU A 934 10.66 24.80 12.68
CA GLU A 934 9.30 25.31 12.53
C GLU A 934 9.17 26.28 11.36
N ARG A 935 7.94 26.47 10.85
CA ARG A 935 7.66 27.34 9.69
C ARG A 935 8.15 28.77 9.89
N ASP A 936 7.94 29.32 11.08
CA ASP A 936 8.32 30.68 11.47
C ASP A 936 9.84 30.86 11.60
N GLU A 937 10.59 29.78 11.81
CA GLU A 937 12.06 29.78 11.84
C GLU A 937 12.68 29.62 10.44
N ILE A 938 12.02 28.88 9.54
CA ILE A 938 12.53 28.60 8.18
C ILE A 938 12.58 29.86 7.33
N ILE A 939 11.51 30.65 7.31
CA ILE A 939 11.39 31.85 6.46
C ILE A 939 12.54 32.85 6.67
N PRO A 940 12.88 33.29 7.90
CA PRO A 940 13.98 34.23 8.12
C PRO A 940 15.35 33.61 7.81
N ALA A 941 15.55 32.32 8.10
CA ALA A 941 16.79 31.62 7.77
C ALA A 941 17.00 31.55 6.25
N ALA A 942 15.97 31.18 5.50
CA ALA A 942 16.00 31.07 4.04
C ALA A 942 16.28 32.40 3.35
N ARG A 943 15.68 33.51 3.82
CA ARG A 943 15.98 34.86 3.31
C ARG A 943 17.43 35.28 3.53
N ARG A 944 18.00 34.99 4.71
CA ARG A 944 19.41 35.28 5.03
C ARG A 944 20.39 34.41 4.25
N LEU A 945 19.99 33.17 3.96
CA LEU A 945 20.72 32.26 3.08
C LEU A 945 20.57 32.64 1.59
N ARG A 946 19.64 33.53 1.25
CA ARG A 946 19.30 33.95 -0.12
C ARG A 946 18.81 32.79 -0.99
N LEU A 947 18.00 31.92 -0.40
CA LEU A 947 17.32 30.84 -1.11
C LEU A 947 16.18 31.40 -1.96
N ARG A 948 15.91 30.74 -3.09
CA ARG A 948 14.89 31.18 -4.07
C ARG A 948 13.50 30.71 -3.68
N ALA A 949 13.36 29.47 -3.22
CA ALA A 949 12.11 28.90 -2.76
C ALA A 949 12.38 27.78 -1.75
N VAL A 950 11.44 27.56 -0.84
CA VAL A 950 11.44 26.42 0.09
C VAL A 950 10.06 25.80 0.04
N THR A 951 9.97 24.54 -0.38
CA THR A 951 8.72 23.77 -0.40
C THR A 951 8.77 22.72 0.69
N ALA A 952 7.79 22.72 1.59
CA ALA A 952 7.69 21.77 2.69
C ALA A 952 6.43 20.91 2.52
N VAL A 953 6.55 19.62 2.81
CA VAL A 953 5.47 18.62 2.76
C VAL A 953 5.21 18.12 4.18
N ASP A 954 3.95 18.11 4.60
CA ASP A 954 3.55 17.56 5.90
C ASP A 954 3.35 16.03 5.84
N PHE A 955 3.24 15.39 7.01
CA PHE A 955 3.03 13.93 7.10
C PHE A 955 1.67 13.44 6.58
N GLN A 956 0.79 14.33 6.11
CA GLN A 956 -0.45 13.98 5.42
C GLN A 956 -0.30 14.09 3.89
N GLY A 957 0.86 14.52 3.39
CA GLY A 957 1.15 14.72 1.97
C GLY A 957 0.73 16.09 1.42
N ASN A 958 0.29 17.03 2.26
CA ASN A 958 0.02 18.40 1.80
C ASN A 958 1.33 19.17 1.67
N PHE A 959 1.46 20.02 0.64
CA PHE A 959 2.65 20.84 0.45
C PHE A 959 2.35 22.34 0.43
N GLU A 960 3.34 23.10 0.90
CA GLU A 960 3.31 24.56 0.90
C GLU A 960 4.69 25.10 0.48
N THR A 961 4.72 26.19 -0.29
CA THR A 961 5.95 26.94 -0.57
C THR A 961 6.05 28.14 0.39
N LEU A 962 7.05 28.12 1.27
CA LEU A 962 7.20 29.04 2.40
C LEU A 962 7.91 30.36 2.05
N VAL A 963 8.69 30.39 0.97
CA VAL A 963 9.54 31.54 0.56
C VAL A 963 9.39 31.84 -0.91
#